data_AF-A0A8H6S5K8-F1
#
_entry.id   AF-A0A8H6S5K8-F1
#
_cell.length_a   1.000
_cell.length_b   1.000
_cell.length_c   1.000
_cell.angle_alpha   90.00
_cell.angle_beta   90.00
_cell.angle_gamma   90.00
#
_symmetry.space_group_name_H-M   'P 1'
#
loop_
_entity.id
_entity.type
_entity.pdbx_description
1 polymer ?
#
loop_
_entity_poly.entity_id
_entity_poly.type
_entity_poly.pdbx_seq_one_letter_code
_entity_poly.pdbx_strand_id
1 'polypeptide(L)'
;MPAAIPMPIMTLGHVYDMDLKKNESVIKEVIIQAQGEMALEEYIKQCRRIRGWDDLFTKCSENLNSLTAMKLSPYYKVFEEEAASWEEKLNRIHVLFDVWIDVQRQWVYLEGIFSGSTDIKHLLPKVYKSPFVLDVLNIQGVQKSLERLADLLNKIQKALGEYLERERSSFPRFYFVGDEDLLEMIGNSKDILRIMKHLKKMFAGISTVMLDEDLTQIQGMASREGEEVPFTTPILLKDFPKINDWLARKNRIHDAPFLGGPAHRRCWRVTIVLRHRIVSSNGSIYGLDGEIPSASSLESRTAPDAALQTVTQALDLLADIVLQELIPVTRRNWFYMVIPNAILPGSLRGESSRTFGYQDRLVQTPLTDRVYLTLTQALDNQLGGAPFGPAGTGKTESVKALGVQLGRFVLVFCCDETFDFQAMGRIFIGLCQVGAWGCFDEFNRLKERILSAVSQQVHSIQQGLASLVRNPDTEIELVGKKLKINKNMGIFITTIPNYAGRSQLPPNLIKLFRPMAMTRPDRELIAQVMLFSQGFRTAESLASKIVPFFNLCDEQLSPQPHYDFGLRALKVVLASAVILKRERLLSARADAGNDDTVVELSDGIWEQIIQSVTETIVPKLVAGDVPLLTNLLADVFPGVDYLPVDLDKLREQILLVCAERRLTPGDKWIAKILQLYQIQKIQHGLMMVGPSGTGKTNAWQVLLAALERLDGVEGVPYVIDPKAMDKEALYGTLDATTREWNDGLFRHILRKIVDDVRGESGKRHWIIFDGDVDPEWVENLNSVLDDNKLLTLPNGERLNLPPNVRIMFEVEHLKYATLATVSRCGMIWFSEDVIDPQMVYRHYLETLAAVPLDADDEDAGDIIERRVDPSASEADNLATQKEVASILEQYFEDGELVSNALTFADSIEHIMDFTVTRALSTLFSLLNKTVRNIIEYNIQHPDFPLSHDRVEQYVTKRLLVSIIWAFSGDAKLDLRAEMGEFLRKQTSIDLPPL
;
A
#
# COMPACT_ATOMS: atom_id res chain seq x y z
N MET A 1 36.07 41.19 -3.02
CA MET A 1 35.15 41.04 -1.87
C MET A 1 35.48 42.15 -0.87
N PRO A 2 34.51 42.95 -0.43
CA PRO A 2 34.74 43.85 0.70
C PRO A 2 35.04 43.02 1.96
N ALA A 3 35.93 43.54 2.80
CA ALA A 3 36.42 42.87 4.01
C ALA A 3 35.27 42.38 4.90
N ALA A 4 35.43 41.19 5.49
CA ALA A 4 34.45 40.59 6.39
C ALA A 4 34.08 41.57 7.52
N ILE A 5 32.89 42.17 7.42
CA ILE A 5 32.38 43.12 8.40
C ILE A 5 31.90 42.30 9.61
N PRO A 6 32.39 42.58 10.83
CA PRO A 6 31.88 41.92 12.02
C PRO A 6 30.37 42.19 12.17
N MET A 7 29.58 41.13 12.44
CA MET A 7 28.11 41.18 12.61
C MET A 7 27.58 42.37 13.44
N PRO A 8 28.25 42.87 14.51
CA PRO A 8 27.76 44.02 15.29
C PRO A 8 27.78 45.37 14.55
N ILE A 9 28.47 45.47 13.39
CA ILE A 9 28.72 46.72 12.64
C ILE A 9 27.98 46.70 11.28
N MET A 10 27.17 45.66 11.03
CA MET A 10 26.41 45.53 9.79
C MET A 10 25.27 46.55 9.75
N THR A 11 25.34 47.49 8.81
CA THR A 11 24.29 48.50 8.58
C THR A 11 23.46 48.12 7.37
N LEU A 12 22.26 48.71 7.22
CA LEU A 12 21.41 48.54 6.05
C LEU A 12 22.13 48.92 4.74
N GLY A 13 23.07 49.86 4.78
CA GLY A 13 23.91 50.22 3.63
C GLY A 13 24.74 49.04 3.12
N HIS A 14 25.33 48.26 4.04
CA HIS A 14 26.12 47.08 3.67
C HIS A 14 25.27 45.96 3.05
N VAL A 15 23.99 45.86 3.44
CA VAL A 15 23.03 44.91 2.84
C VAL A 15 22.62 45.36 1.44
N TYR A 16 22.45 46.67 1.22
CA TYR A 16 22.15 47.21 -0.11
C TYR A 16 23.34 47.12 -1.06
N ASP A 17 24.57 47.27 -0.57
CA ASP A 17 25.81 47.10 -1.35
C ASP A 17 26.02 45.66 -1.86
N MET A 18 25.32 44.67 -1.28
CA MET A 18 25.30 43.28 -1.77
C MET A 18 24.44 43.07 -3.02
N ASP A 19 23.80 44.11 -3.56
CA ASP A 19 22.99 44.07 -4.78
C ASP A 19 21.90 42.96 -4.76
N LEU A 20 20.86 43.21 -3.96
CA LEU A 20 19.81 42.25 -3.59
C LEU A 20 19.12 41.55 -4.77
N LYS A 21 19.05 42.19 -5.94
CA LYS A 21 18.46 41.59 -7.15
C LYS A 21 19.36 40.54 -7.79
N LYS A 22 20.68 40.73 -7.75
CA LYS A 22 21.63 39.84 -8.39
C LYS A 22 21.89 38.59 -7.55
N ASN A 23 21.82 38.73 -6.22
CA ASN A 23 22.04 37.67 -5.24
C ASN A 23 20.74 37.14 -4.61
N GLU A 24 19.59 37.38 -5.25
CA GLU A 24 18.27 37.02 -4.72
C GLU A 24 18.12 35.52 -4.45
N SER A 25 18.66 34.66 -5.32
CA SER A 25 18.62 33.21 -5.16
C SER A 25 19.35 32.75 -3.90
N VAL A 26 20.59 33.20 -3.72
CA VAL A 26 21.44 32.86 -2.57
C VAL A 26 20.82 33.40 -1.27
N ILE A 27 20.28 34.62 -1.28
CA ILE A 27 19.62 35.21 -0.11
C ILE A 27 18.33 34.43 0.21
N LYS A 28 17.55 34.02 -0.79
CA LYS A 28 16.36 33.19 -0.60
C LYS A 28 16.72 31.81 -0.06
N GLU A 29 17.76 31.17 -0.55
CA GLU A 29 18.26 29.89 -0.01
C GLU A 29 18.68 30.02 1.44
N VAL A 30 19.43 31.06 1.80
CA VAL A 30 19.84 31.32 3.20
C VAL A 30 18.62 31.61 4.08
N ILE A 31 17.61 32.34 3.58
CA ILE A 31 16.35 32.58 4.33
C ILE A 31 15.55 31.28 4.49
N ILE A 32 15.46 30.45 3.46
CA ILE A 32 14.77 29.15 3.49
C ILE A 32 15.49 28.20 4.45
N GLN A 33 16.82 28.16 4.41
CA GLN A 33 17.65 27.40 5.34
C GLN A 33 17.46 27.91 6.76
N ALA A 34 17.49 29.23 7.00
CA ALA A 34 17.26 29.82 8.32
C ALA A 34 15.83 29.59 8.82
N GLN A 35 14.83 29.57 7.94
CA GLN A 35 13.45 29.19 8.29
C GLN A 35 13.35 27.70 8.61
N GLY A 36 14.06 26.84 7.87
CA GLY A 36 14.16 25.41 8.13
C GLY A 36 14.87 25.11 9.46
N GLU A 37 15.99 25.78 9.73
CA GLU A 37 16.74 25.71 10.98
C GLU A 37 15.94 26.28 12.14
N MET A 38 15.22 27.39 11.97
CA MET A 38 14.32 27.96 12.98
C MET A 38 13.14 27.03 13.26
N ALA A 39 12.56 26.37 12.26
CA ALA A 39 11.52 25.37 12.45
C ALA A 39 12.06 24.12 13.15
N LEU A 40 13.28 23.68 12.81
CA LEU A 40 14.00 22.62 13.51
C LEU A 40 14.34 23.03 14.95
N GLU A 41 14.75 24.28 15.18
CA GLU A 41 15.08 24.80 16.49
C GLU A 41 13.82 25.01 17.34
N GLU A 42 12.70 25.45 16.76
CA GLU A 42 11.38 25.49 17.40
C GLU A 42 10.88 24.08 17.72
N TYR A 43 11.08 23.10 16.82
CA TYR A 43 10.77 21.68 17.06
C TYR A 43 11.64 21.06 18.17
N ILE A 44 12.95 21.35 18.17
CA ILE A 44 13.90 20.93 19.21
C ILE A 44 13.61 21.64 20.55
N LYS A 45 13.19 22.91 20.52
CA LYS A 45 12.76 23.68 21.72
C LYS A 45 11.41 23.20 22.23
N GLN A 46 10.54 22.65 21.39
CA GLN A 46 9.21 22.17 21.78
C GLN A 46 9.23 20.88 22.62
N CYS A 47 10.28 20.02 22.57
CA CYS A 47 10.34 18.85 23.46
C CYS A 47 11.76 18.26 23.66
N ARG A 48 12.53 18.79 24.62
CA ARG A 48 13.70 18.07 25.17
C ARG A 48 13.23 17.06 26.23
N ARG A 49 12.92 15.84 25.81
CA ARG A 49 12.54 14.69 26.67
C ARG A 49 13.78 13.85 27.02
N ILE A 50 13.80 13.17 28.18
CA ILE A 50 14.90 12.26 28.55
C ILE A 50 14.74 10.96 27.73
N ARG A 51 15.84 10.46 27.16
CA ARG A 51 15.92 9.20 26.39
C ARG A 51 17.04 8.32 26.93
N GLY A 52 17.07 7.04 26.54
CA GLY A 52 18.10 6.09 27.00
C GLY A 52 17.94 5.72 28.48
N TRP A 53 16.70 5.57 28.95
CA TRP A 53 16.41 5.19 30.33
C TRP A 53 17.07 3.86 30.70
N ASP A 54 17.02 2.86 29.82
CA ASP A 54 17.63 1.55 30.05
C ASP A 54 19.14 1.63 30.24
N ASP A 55 19.85 2.45 29.44
CA ASP A 55 21.29 2.69 29.61
C ASP A 55 21.60 3.37 30.96
N LEU A 56 20.75 4.33 31.37
CA LEU A 56 20.88 5.01 32.66
C LEU A 56 20.64 4.06 33.83
N PHE A 57 19.61 3.22 33.77
CA PHE A 57 19.33 2.18 34.78
C PHE A 57 20.42 1.12 34.83
N THR A 58 20.92 0.69 33.67
CA THR A 58 22.02 -0.29 33.56
C THR A 58 23.28 0.27 34.21
N LYS A 59 23.70 1.49 33.86
CA LYS A 59 24.87 2.14 34.48
C LYS A 59 24.70 2.38 35.98
N CYS A 60 23.52 2.80 36.43
CA CYS A 60 23.26 2.95 37.86
C CYS A 60 23.37 1.61 38.60
N SER A 61 22.80 0.55 38.04
CA SER A 61 22.82 -0.81 38.60
C SER A 61 24.22 -1.41 38.61
N GLU A 62 24.99 -1.27 37.54
CA GLU A 62 26.39 -1.70 37.44
C GLU A 62 27.28 -1.02 38.50
N ASN A 63 27.14 0.30 38.65
CA ASN A 63 27.89 1.06 39.65
C ASN A 63 27.47 0.68 41.08
N LEU A 64 26.17 0.47 41.33
CA LEU A 64 25.66 0.01 42.63
C LEU A 64 26.19 -1.39 42.98
N ASN A 65 26.18 -2.30 42.01
CA ASN A 65 26.73 -3.65 42.15
C ASN A 65 28.24 -3.62 42.41
N SER A 66 28.97 -2.74 41.73
CA SER A 66 30.41 -2.53 41.92
C SER A 66 30.73 -1.99 43.32
N LEU A 67 29.96 -1.02 43.83
CA LEU A 67 30.09 -0.53 45.21
C LEU A 67 29.77 -1.61 46.24
N THR A 68 28.77 -2.44 45.96
CA THR A 68 28.41 -3.57 46.83
C THR A 68 29.52 -4.63 46.86
N ALA A 69 30.13 -4.94 45.72
CA ALA A 69 31.29 -5.83 45.66
C ALA A 69 32.51 -5.24 46.36
N MET A 70 32.72 -3.92 46.27
CA MET A 70 33.82 -3.22 46.93
C MET A 70 33.75 -3.30 48.46
N LYS A 71 32.56 -3.43 49.06
CA LYS A 71 32.38 -3.66 50.51
C LYS A 71 33.03 -4.96 51.01
N LEU A 72 33.20 -5.95 50.14
CA LEU A 72 33.86 -7.22 50.47
C LEU A 72 35.39 -7.12 50.42
N SER A 73 35.93 -6.00 49.92
CA SER A 73 37.38 -5.78 49.82
C SER A 73 37.99 -5.51 51.21
N PRO A 74 39.15 -6.11 51.53
CA PRO A 74 39.87 -5.84 52.78
C PRO A 74 40.33 -4.37 52.91
N TYR A 75 40.36 -3.61 51.82
CA TYR A 75 40.75 -2.20 51.78
C TYR A 75 39.56 -1.22 51.85
N TYR A 76 38.32 -1.71 51.97
CA TYR A 76 37.10 -0.90 51.93
C TYR A 76 37.06 0.19 53.01
N LYS A 77 37.62 -0.07 54.21
CA LYS A 77 37.64 0.88 55.33
C LYS A 77 38.23 2.26 55.00
N VAL A 78 39.11 2.35 54.00
CA VAL A 78 39.70 3.63 53.56
C VAL A 78 38.70 4.48 52.78
N PHE A 79 37.78 3.85 52.05
CA PHE A 79 36.83 4.49 51.15
C PHE A 79 35.38 4.39 51.64
N GLU A 80 35.16 3.87 52.84
CA GLU A 80 33.83 3.54 53.38
C GLU A 80 32.88 4.75 53.38
N GLU A 81 33.38 5.93 53.75
CA GLU A 81 32.59 7.15 53.80
C GLU A 81 32.19 7.65 52.39
N GLU A 82 33.13 7.65 51.45
CA GLU A 82 32.86 8.05 50.06
C GLU A 82 31.96 7.05 49.34
N ALA A 83 32.19 5.76 49.53
CA ALA A 83 31.41 4.68 48.94
C ALA A 83 29.96 4.68 49.43
N ALA A 84 29.75 4.87 50.74
CA ALA A 84 28.42 5.00 51.32
C ALA A 84 27.67 6.24 50.78
N SER A 85 28.38 7.38 50.63
CA SER A 85 27.79 8.59 50.03
C SER A 85 27.37 8.37 48.58
N TRP A 86 28.19 7.68 47.78
CA TRP A 86 27.87 7.37 46.39
C TRP A 86 26.73 6.35 46.25
N GLU A 87 26.68 5.34 47.12
CA GLU A 87 25.59 4.37 47.18
C GLU A 87 24.26 5.06 47.50
N GLU A 88 24.24 5.99 48.46
CA GLU A 88 23.04 6.77 48.77
C GLU A 88 22.61 7.65 47.59
N LYS A 89 23.56 8.36 46.95
CA LYS A 89 23.28 9.19 45.76
C LYS A 89 22.73 8.38 44.59
N LEU A 90 23.35 7.24 44.28
CA LEU A 90 22.92 6.36 43.17
C LEU A 90 21.54 5.75 43.44
N ASN A 91 21.26 5.31 44.67
CA ASN A 91 19.92 4.83 45.05
C ASN A 91 18.87 5.94 44.90
N ARG A 92 19.18 7.18 45.32
CA ARG A 92 18.27 8.32 45.13
C ARG A 92 18.05 8.66 43.65
N ILE A 93 19.08 8.55 42.82
CA ILE A 93 18.98 8.73 41.36
C ILE A 93 18.10 7.65 40.75
N HIS A 94 18.26 6.38 41.17
CA HIS A 94 17.46 5.27 40.67
C HIS A 94 15.96 5.49 40.95
N VAL A 95 15.61 5.79 42.21
CA VAL A 95 14.21 6.06 42.61
C VAL A 95 13.67 7.29 41.89
N LEU A 96 14.49 8.33 41.70
CA LEU A 96 14.10 9.51 40.94
C LEU A 96 13.77 9.16 39.48
N PHE A 97 14.59 8.33 38.83
CA PHE A 97 14.37 7.87 37.47
C PHE A 97 13.11 7.01 37.33
N ASP A 98 12.83 6.12 38.28
CA ASP A 98 11.62 5.28 38.30
C ASP A 98 10.34 6.14 38.28
N VAL A 99 10.29 7.20 39.07
CA VAL A 99 9.12 8.11 39.08
C VAL A 99 9.11 8.99 37.83
N TRP A 100 10.27 9.46 37.37
CA TRP A 100 10.35 10.39 36.25
C TRP A 100 9.96 9.73 34.93
N ILE A 101 10.41 8.51 34.65
CA ILE A 101 10.01 7.79 33.43
C ILE A 101 8.48 7.63 33.37
N ASP A 102 7.84 7.31 34.49
CA ASP A 102 6.38 7.20 34.60
C ASP A 102 5.68 8.55 34.37
N VAL A 103 6.18 9.64 34.98
CA VAL A 103 5.66 11.01 34.77
C VAL A 103 5.79 11.41 33.30
N GLN A 104 6.96 11.19 32.70
CA GLN A 104 7.21 11.53 31.31
C GLN A 104 6.25 10.75 30.40
N ARG A 105 6.12 9.44 30.60
CA ARG A 105 5.21 8.57 29.84
C ARG A 105 3.76 9.04 29.87
N GLN A 106 3.25 9.39 31.06
CA GLN A 106 1.88 9.86 31.22
C GLN A 106 1.65 11.26 30.67
N TRP A 107 2.63 12.15 30.88
CA TRP A 107 2.55 13.51 30.37
C TRP A 107 2.54 13.53 28.84
N VAL A 108 3.39 12.73 28.21
CA VAL A 108 3.50 12.60 26.77
C VAL A 108 2.15 12.17 26.15
N TYR A 109 1.54 11.10 26.68
CA TYR A 109 0.19 10.67 26.27
C TYR A 109 -0.87 11.78 26.41
N LEU A 110 -0.85 12.53 27.53
CA LEU A 110 -1.82 13.60 27.77
C LEU A 110 -1.54 14.87 26.95
N GLU A 111 -0.28 15.17 26.66
CA GLU A 111 0.15 16.28 25.80
C GLU A 111 -0.37 16.09 24.38
N GLY A 112 -0.23 14.89 23.81
CA GLY A 112 -0.78 14.54 22.49
C GLY A 112 -2.29 14.82 22.41
N ILE A 113 -3.00 14.63 23.53
CA ILE A 113 -4.45 14.80 23.64
C ILE A 113 -4.86 16.27 23.86
N PHE A 114 -4.15 17.02 24.71
CA PHE A 114 -4.53 18.38 25.10
C PHE A 114 -3.92 19.48 24.22
N SER A 115 -2.93 19.16 23.38
CA SER A 115 -2.22 20.10 22.50
C SER A 115 -3.11 20.86 21.50
N GLY A 116 -4.26 20.29 21.13
CA GLY A 116 -5.27 20.91 20.26
C GLY A 116 -6.12 21.99 20.93
N SER A 117 -6.05 22.15 22.26
CA SER A 117 -6.78 23.17 23.01
C SER A 117 -5.85 24.28 23.51
N THR A 118 -6.12 25.52 23.11
CA THR A 118 -5.30 26.70 23.46
C THR A 118 -5.28 27.00 24.96
N ASP A 119 -6.31 26.58 25.68
CA ASP A 119 -6.53 26.97 27.09
C ASP A 119 -5.69 26.17 28.09
N ILE A 120 -5.09 25.04 27.68
CA ILE A 120 -4.40 24.10 28.58
C ILE A 120 -2.86 24.24 28.51
N LYS A 121 -2.31 24.87 27.46
CA LYS A 121 -0.86 25.08 27.26
C LYS A 121 -0.17 25.93 28.35
N HIS A 122 -0.93 26.72 29.12
CA HIS A 122 -0.36 27.66 30.09
C HIS A 122 0.07 27.03 31.43
N LEU A 123 -0.05 25.70 31.62
CA LEU A 123 -0.02 25.11 32.96
C LEU A 123 1.30 24.48 33.44
N LEU A 124 2.41 24.45 32.69
CA LEU A 124 3.66 23.84 33.20
C LEU A 124 4.98 24.59 32.90
N PRO A 125 5.86 24.82 33.91
CA PRO A 125 7.08 25.61 33.80
C PRO A 125 8.42 24.82 33.72
N LYS A 126 9.39 25.50 33.10
CA LYS A 126 10.86 25.39 33.05
C LYS A 126 11.60 24.36 33.96
N VAL A 127 12.06 23.24 33.37
CA VAL A 127 13.23 22.44 33.81
C VAL A 127 14.26 22.45 32.69
N TYR A 128 14.91 23.59 32.42
CA TYR A 128 15.77 23.74 31.23
C TYR A 128 17.15 24.34 31.50
N LYS A 129 17.54 24.53 32.77
CA LYS A 129 18.76 25.29 33.12
C LYS A 129 20.03 24.46 33.36
N SER A 130 19.94 23.16 33.67
CA SER A 130 21.12 22.32 33.97
C SER A 130 20.87 20.85 33.58
N PRO A 131 21.58 20.28 32.57
CA PRO A 131 21.37 18.92 32.09
C PRO A 131 22.06 17.83 32.93
N PHE A 132 22.85 18.18 33.96
CA PHE A 132 23.57 17.21 34.78
C PHE A 132 22.66 16.57 35.84
N VAL A 133 22.68 15.23 35.91
CA VAL A 133 21.83 14.44 36.83
C VAL A 133 22.04 14.83 38.31
N LEU A 134 23.27 15.14 38.70
CA LEU A 134 23.60 15.57 40.06
C LEU A 134 23.01 16.95 40.40
N ASP A 135 22.96 17.86 39.42
CA ASP A 135 22.35 19.19 39.60
C ASP A 135 20.83 19.06 39.74
N VAL A 136 20.24 18.15 38.97
CA VAL A 136 18.82 17.82 39.04
C VAL A 136 18.45 17.20 40.39
N LEU A 137 19.30 16.33 40.94
CA LEU A 137 19.13 15.74 42.28
C LEU A 137 19.22 16.80 43.41
N ASN A 138 20.00 17.86 43.18
CA ASN A 138 20.17 18.98 44.12
C ASN A 138 18.99 19.97 44.11
N ILE A 139 18.05 19.85 43.16
CA ILE A 139 16.86 20.70 43.15
C ILE A 139 15.98 20.33 44.37
N GLN A 140 15.69 21.32 45.20
CA GLN A 140 14.93 21.12 46.42
C GLN A 140 13.53 20.54 46.14
N GLY A 141 13.25 19.36 46.70
CA GLY A 141 11.94 18.73 46.63
C GLY A 141 11.57 18.15 45.26
N VAL A 142 12.52 17.97 44.33
CA VAL A 142 12.22 17.45 42.97
C VAL A 142 11.53 16.09 43.01
N GLN A 143 11.99 15.16 43.85
CA GLN A 143 11.37 13.85 43.99
C GLN A 143 9.90 13.96 44.42
N LYS A 144 9.61 14.71 45.49
CA LYS A 144 8.22 14.95 45.95
C LYS A 144 7.37 15.65 44.90
N SER A 145 7.97 16.53 44.09
CA SER A 145 7.27 17.23 43.02
C SER A 145 6.90 16.29 41.87
N LEU A 146 7.81 15.38 41.49
CA LEU A 146 7.57 14.37 40.47
C LEU A 146 6.56 13.32 40.93
N GLU A 147 6.65 12.85 42.17
CA GLU A 147 5.65 11.94 42.77
C GLU A 147 4.26 12.60 42.76
N ARG A 148 4.17 13.88 43.13
CA ARG A 148 2.91 14.64 43.07
C ARG A 148 2.40 14.81 41.63
N LEU A 149 3.29 15.05 40.67
CA LEU A 149 2.93 15.15 39.26
C LEU A 149 2.46 13.80 38.71
N ALA A 150 3.12 12.70 39.07
CA ALA A 150 2.71 11.34 38.71
C ALA A 150 1.30 11.05 39.22
N ASP A 151 1.01 11.39 40.48
CA ASP A 151 -0.33 11.24 41.07
C ASP A 151 -1.39 12.08 40.35
N LEU A 152 -1.06 13.32 39.97
CA LEU A 152 -1.97 14.20 39.25
C LEU A 152 -2.24 13.68 37.83
N LEU A 153 -1.19 13.31 37.09
CA LEU A 153 -1.29 12.77 35.73
C LEU A 153 -2.04 11.44 35.72
N ASN A 154 -1.79 10.55 36.67
CA ASN A 154 -2.57 9.32 36.86
C ASN A 154 -4.06 9.61 37.06
N LYS A 155 -4.40 10.59 37.90
CA LYS A 155 -5.80 10.98 38.14
C LYS A 155 -6.43 11.53 36.86
N ILE A 156 -5.71 12.37 36.10
CA ILE A 156 -6.19 12.92 34.83
C ILE A 156 -6.38 11.80 33.80
N GLN A 157 -5.39 10.91 33.62
CA GLN A 157 -5.45 9.80 32.67
C GLN A 157 -6.61 8.86 32.99
N LYS A 158 -6.80 8.53 34.27
CA LYS A 158 -7.94 7.71 34.71
C LYS A 158 -9.27 8.40 34.45
N ALA A 159 -9.38 9.69 34.79
CA ALA A 159 -10.60 10.47 34.53
C ALA A 159 -10.90 10.57 33.03
N LEU A 160 -9.88 10.75 32.19
CA LEU A 160 -10.00 10.80 30.73
C LEU A 160 -10.40 9.44 30.15
N GLY A 161 -9.78 8.36 30.61
CA GLY A 161 -10.15 7.00 30.21
C GLY A 161 -11.59 6.66 30.59
N GLU A 162 -12.03 7.03 31.80
CA GLU A 162 -13.42 6.91 32.24
C GLU A 162 -14.35 7.78 31.39
N TYR A 163 -13.94 9.00 31.02
CA TYR A 163 -14.70 9.89 30.16
C TYR A 163 -14.87 9.30 28.75
N LEU A 164 -13.80 8.89 28.09
CA LEU A 164 -13.84 8.26 26.76
C LEU A 164 -14.68 6.98 26.78
N GLU A 165 -14.60 6.20 27.84
CA GLU A 165 -15.42 4.99 27.98
C GLU A 165 -16.91 5.30 28.16
N ARG A 166 -17.26 6.37 28.89
CA ARG A 166 -18.64 6.84 28.99
C ARG A 166 -19.17 7.30 27.64
N GLU A 167 -18.36 8.04 26.88
CA GLU A 167 -18.72 8.47 25.52
C GLU A 167 -18.92 7.25 24.60
N ARG A 168 -18.05 6.24 24.66
CA ARG A 168 -18.22 4.98 23.92
C ARG A 168 -19.47 4.21 24.32
N SER A 169 -19.76 4.15 25.61
CA SER A 169 -20.97 3.49 26.11
C SER A 169 -22.24 4.24 25.67
N SER A 170 -22.17 5.57 25.54
CA SER A 170 -23.28 6.39 25.03
C SER A 170 -23.52 6.17 23.54
N PHE A 171 -22.44 5.98 22.77
CA PHE A 171 -22.48 5.73 21.33
C PHE A 171 -21.57 4.55 20.94
N PRO A 172 -22.11 3.32 20.93
CA PRO A 172 -21.31 2.10 20.76
C PRO A 172 -20.46 1.98 19.49
N ARG A 173 -20.69 2.80 18.45
CA ARG A 173 -19.82 2.80 17.25
C ARG A 173 -18.44 3.43 17.53
N PHE A 174 -18.27 4.21 18.60
CA PHE A 174 -16.96 4.77 18.99
C PHE A 174 -15.97 3.71 19.47
N TYR A 175 -16.39 2.46 19.74
CA TYR A 175 -15.45 1.38 20.01
C TYR A 175 -14.56 1.03 18.81
N PHE A 176 -14.99 1.36 17.58
CA PHE A 176 -14.26 1.13 16.33
C PHE A 176 -13.35 2.31 15.93
N VAL A 177 -13.29 3.35 16.75
CA VAL A 177 -12.49 4.56 16.51
C VAL A 177 -11.38 4.61 17.56
N GLY A 178 -10.16 5.01 17.16
CA GLY A 178 -9.02 5.18 18.06
C GLY A 178 -9.25 6.27 19.11
N ASP A 179 -8.39 6.32 20.14
CA ASP A 179 -8.53 7.30 21.22
C ASP A 179 -8.28 8.74 20.70
N GLU A 180 -7.27 8.93 19.86
CA GLU A 180 -6.94 10.22 19.21
C GLU A 180 -8.08 10.72 18.32
N ASP A 181 -8.55 9.89 17.38
CA ASP A 181 -9.68 10.20 16.50
C ASP A 181 -10.95 10.57 17.32
N LEU A 182 -11.20 9.84 18.41
CA LEU A 182 -12.36 10.09 19.27
C LEU A 182 -12.26 11.45 19.97
N LEU A 183 -11.08 11.78 20.46
CA LEU A 183 -10.80 13.07 21.07
C LEU A 183 -10.88 14.21 20.06
N GLU A 184 -10.40 14.01 18.83
CA GLU A 184 -10.53 14.99 17.76
C GLU A 184 -12.00 15.27 17.44
N MET A 185 -12.82 14.23 17.35
CA MET A 185 -14.27 14.36 17.12
C MET A 185 -14.99 15.08 18.28
N ILE A 186 -14.63 14.76 19.53
CA ILE A 186 -15.24 15.38 20.71
C ILE A 186 -14.79 16.85 20.83
N GLY A 187 -13.50 17.11 20.64
CA GLY A 187 -12.90 18.45 20.71
C GLY A 187 -13.42 19.40 19.63
N ASN A 188 -13.65 18.88 18.42
CA ASN A 188 -14.20 19.63 17.29
C ASN A 188 -15.71 19.41 17.11
N SER A 189 -16.47 19.11 18.16
CA SER A 189 -17.91 18.79 18.08
C SER A 189 -18.79 19.83 17.36
N LYS A 190 -18.32 21.08 17.23
CA LYS A 190 -18.99 22.18 16.50
C LYS A 190 -18.59 22.26 15.02
N ASP A 191 -17.43 21.76 14.64
CA ASP A 191 -16.90 21.80 13.28
C ASP A 191 -17.11 20.46 12.58
N ILE A 192 -18.19 20.39 11.81
CA ILE A 192 -18.63 19.13 11.17
C ILE A 192 -17.70 18.71 10.05
N LEU A 193 -17.06 19.65 9.35
CA LEU A 193 -16.16 19.33 8.25
C LEU A 193 -14.99 18.47 8.76
N ARG A 194 -14.49 18.75 9.96
CA ARG A 194 -13.48 17.91 10.63
C ARG A 194 -14.02 16.55 11.04
N ILE A 195 -15.27 16.47 11.52
CA ILE A 195 -15.89 15.18 11.92
C ILE A 195 -16.16 14.28 10.69
N MET A 196 -16.50 14.86 9.54
CA MET A 196 -16.84 14.13 8.31
C MET A 196 -15.76 13.13 7.91
N LYS A 197 -14.48 13.47 8.10
CA LYS A 197 -13.36 12.58 7.77
C LYS A 197 -13.35 11.26 8.55
N HIS A 198 -13.99 11.21 9.73
CA HIS A 198 -14.07 10.02 10.58
C HIS A 198 -15.36 9.21 10.38
N LEU A 199 -16.37 9.72 9.66
CA LEU A 199 -17.65 9.02 9.47
C LEU A 199 -17.48 7.67 8.75
N LYS A 200 -16.56 7.61 7.78
CA LYS A 200 -16.17 6.37 7.07
C LYS A 200 -15.68 5.26 8.00
N LYS A 201 -15.15 5.61 9.18
CA LYS A 201 -14.65 4.64 10.17
C LYS A 201 -15.81 4.01 10.97
N MET A 202 -16.92 4.74 11.15
CA MET A 202 -18.06 4.34 11.98
C MET A 202 -19.21 3.68 11.19
N PHE A 203 -19.29 3.95 9.89
CA PHE A 203 -20.39 3.51 9.02
C PHE A 203 -19.84 2.85 7.75
N ALA A 204 -20.42 1.70 7.36
CA ALA A 204 -19.99 0.98 6.16
C ALA A 204 -20.30 1.72 4.85
N GLY A 205 -21.40 2.46 4.77
CA GLY A 205 -21.91 3.05 3.54
C GLY A 205 -21.90 4.58 3.49
N ILE A 206 -21.48 5.25 4.57
CA ILE A 206 -21.52 6.71 4.67
C ILE A 206 -20.10 7.23 4.62
N SER A 207 -19.81 8.00 3.57
CA SER A 207 -18.54 8.73 3.45
C SER A 207 -18.70 10.14 4.00
N THR A 208 -19.73 10.84 3.55
CA THR A 208 -19.97 12.26 3.86
C THR A 208 -21.45 12.51 4.20
N VAL A 209 -21.74 13.73 4.62
CA VAL A 209 -23.06 14.20 5.03
C VAL A 209 -23.37 15.46 4.26
N MET A 210 -24.59 15.55 3.74
CA MET A 210 -25.05 16.72 3.00
C MET A 210 -25.48 17.79 4.01
N LEU A 211 -24.83 18.95 3.92
CA LEU A 211 -25.08 20.10 4.78
C LEU A 211 -25.75 21.22 3.98
N ASP A 212 -26.43 22.09 4.69
CA ASP A 212 -26.90 23.39 4.24
C ASP A 212 -25.73 24.37 3.95
N GLU A 213 -25.94 25.37 3.09
CA GLU A 213 -25.03 26.50 2.83
C GLU A 213 -24.51 27.18 4.12
N ASP A 214 -25.37 27.30 5.15
CA ASP A 214 -25.04 27.86 6.47
C ASP A 214 -24.39 26.84 7.44
N LEU A 215 -24.21 25.58 7.03
CA LEU A 215 -23.65 24.47 7.84
C LEU A 215 -24.41 24.21 9.17
N THR A 216 -25.68 24.62 9.27
CA THR A 216 -26.48 24.52 10.52
C THR A 216 -27.42 23.33 10.58
N GLN A 217 -27.68 22.67 9.44
CA GLN A 217 -28.54 21.50 9.35
C GLN A 217 -27.95 20.43 8.45
N ILE A 218 -28.22 19.18 8.80
CA ILE A 218 -27.90 18.01 7.99
C ILE A 218 -29.13 17.64 7.15
N GLN A 219 -29.00 17.75 5.83
CA GLN A 219 -30.06 17.46 4.87
C GLN A 219 -30.08 16.00 4.41
N GLY A 220 -28.95 15.30 4.47
CA GLY A 220 -28.87 13.89 4.09
C GLY A 220 -27.47 13.30 4.22
N MET A 221 -27.24 12.17 3.57
CA MET A 221 -25.96 11.45 3.58
C MET A 221 -25.49 11.15 2.16
N ALA A 222 -24.17 11.02 2.00
CA ALA A 222 -23.59 10.57 0.75
C ALA A 222 -22.61 9.41 0.95
N SER A 223 -22.60 8.48 -0.01
CA SER A 223 -21.70 7.34 -0.04
C SER A 223 -20.33 7.70 -0.64
N ARG A 224 -19.36 6.79 -0.57
CA ARG A 224 -18.04 6.99 -1.18
C ARG A 224 -18.12 7.05 -2.71
N GLU A 225 -19.11 6.37 -3.27
CA GLU A 225 -19.37 6.22 -4.70
C GLU A 225 -20.18 7.40 -5.27
N GLY A 226 -20.54 8.38 -4.43
CA GLY A 226 -21.32 9.56 -4.83
C GLY A 226 -22.84 9.36 -4.78
N GLU A 227 -23.34 8.30 -4.16
CA GLU A 227 -24.78 8.12 -3.95
C GLU A 227 -25.28 9.06 -2.85
N GLU A 228 -26.26 9.89 -3.16
CA GLU A 228 -26.85 10.86 -2.23
C GLU A 228 -28.25 10.43 -1.80
N VAL A 229 -28.46 10.38 -0.48
CA VAL A 229 -29.75 10.03 0.12
C VAL A 229 -30.20 11.18 1.05
N PRO A 230 -31.17 12.00 0.63
CA PRO A 230 -31.74 13.04 1.48
C PRO A 230 -32.57 12.43 2.62
N PHE A 231 -32.51 13.05 3.80
CA PHE A 231 -33.32 12.65 4.95
C PHE A 231 -34.73 13.21 4.84
N THR A 232 -35.72 12.42 5.25
CA THR A 232 -37.13 12.86 5.30
C THR A 232 -37.35 14.02 6.29
N THR A 233 -36.56 14.05 7.37
CA THR A 233 -36.55 15.12 8.36
C THR A 233 -35.10 15.59 8.55
N PRO A 234 -34.76 16.83 8.16
CA PRO A 234 -33.43 17.40 8.39
C PRO A 234 -33.09 17.44 9.87
N ILE A 235 -31.81 17.26 10.21
CA ILE A 235 -31.33 17.30 11.59
C ILE A 235 -30.75 18.70 11.85
N LEU A 236 -31.40 19.46 12.71
CA LEU A 236 -30.95 20.78 13.16
C LEU A 236 -29.88 20.62 14.25
N LEU A 237 -28.68 21.15 14.00
CA LEU A 237 -27.55 20.97 14.92
C LEU A 237 -27.68 21.80 16.19
N LYS A 238 -28.44 22.90 16.15
CA LYS A 238 -28.73 23.75 17.32
C LYS A 238 -29.43 22.98 18.45
N ASP A 239 -30.26 22.00 18.10
CA ASP A 239 -31.02 21.21 19.07
C ASP A 239 -30.19 20.09 19.70
N PHE A 240 -29.02 19.77 19.13
CA PHE A 240 -28.16 18.67 19.55
C PHE A 240 -26.71 19.16 19.75
N PRO A 241 -26.41 19.77 20.91
CA PRO A 241 -25.10 20.38 21.17
C PRO A 241 -23.97 19.35 21.34
N LYS A 242 -24.28 18.07 21.60
CA LYS A 242 -23.28 17.01 21.75
C LYS A 242 -23.23 16.09 20.53
N ILE A 243 -22.03 15.60 20.24
CA ILE A 243 -21.77 14.76 19.06
C ILE A 243 -22.52 13.42 19.08
N ASN A 244 -22.57 12.79 20.25
CA ASN A 244 -23.27 11.53 20.47
C ASN A 244 -24.78 11.65 20.24
N ASP A 245 -25.39 12.78 20.62
CA ASP A 245 -26.84 12.99 20.52
C ASP A 245 -27.31 13.07 19.07
N TRP A 246 -26.64 13.85 18.22
CA TRP A 246 -27.01 13.93 16.80
C TRP A 246 -26.63 12.67 16.02
N LEU A 247 -25.50 12.02 16.35
CA LEU A 247 -25.11 10.73 15.74
C LEU A 247 -26.08 9.60 16.14
N ALA A 248 -26.56 9.59 17.38
CA ALA A 248 -27.56 8.63 17.85
C ALA A 248 -28.93 8.86 17.18
N ARG A 249 -29.31 10.12 16.95
CA ARG A 249 -30.53 10.46 16.18
C ARG A 249 -30.37 10.04 14.71
N LYS A 250 -29.20 10.24 14.10
CA LYS A 250 -28.87 9.74 12.76
C LYS A 250 -28.99 8.21 12.66
N ASN A 251 -28.61 7.45 13.70
CA ASN A 251 -28.85 6.00 13.77
C ASN A 251 -30.35 5.64 13.87
N ARG A 252 -31.16 6.39 14.63
CA ARG A 252 -32.61 6.17 14.70
C ARG A 252 -33.34 6.55 13.40
N ILE A 253 -32.87 7.60 12.71
CA ILE A 253 -33.32 7.99 11.36
C ILE A 253 -32.76 7.03 10.30
N HIS A 254 -31.78 6.19 10.62
CA HIS A 254 -31.34 5.09 9.76
C HIS A 254 -32.40 3.98 9.74
N ASP A 255 -33.01 3.68 10.90
CA ASP A 255 -34.01 2.62 11.05
C ASP A 255 -35.44 3.08 10.67
N ALA A 256 -35.79 4.35 10.86
CA ALA A 256 -37.17 4.85 10.79
C ALA A 256 -37.80 5.11 9.38
N PRO A 257 -37.10 5.62 8.34
CA PRO A 257 -37.72 5.99 7.06
C PRO A 257 -38.18 4.77 6.25
N PHE A 258 -37.54 3.62 6.48
CA PHE A 258 -37.86 2.37 5.79
C PHE A 258 -38.96 1.58 6.49
N LEU A 259 -39.10 1.64 7.82
CA LEU A 259 -40.10 0.84 8.54
C LEU A 259 -41.57 1.28 8.34
N GLY A 260 -41.85 2.47 7.79
CA GLY A 260 -43.24 2.98 7.75
C GLY A 260 -43.67 3.82 6.53
N GLY A 261 -42.79 4.12 5.58
CA GLY A 261 -43.12 4.98 4.44
C GLY A 261 -43.60 4.23 3.20
N PRO A 262 -44.43 4.84 2.32
CA PRO A 262 -44.68 4.34 0.96
C PRO A 262 -43.38 4.18 0.14
N ALA A 263 -42.24 4.68 0.63
CA ALA A 263 -40.88 4.40 0.16
C ALA A 263 -40.47 2.91 0.26
N HIS A 264 -40.90 2.15 1.27
CA HIS A 264 -40.61 0.70 1.38
C HIS A 264 -41.43 -0.11 0.38
N ARG A 265 -42.65 0.33 0.07
CA ARG A 265 -43.43 -0.19 -1.07
C ARG A 265 -42.92 0.33 -2.41
N ARG A 266 -42.25 1.49 -2.45
CA ARG A 266 -41.59 2.04 -3.65
C ARG A 266 -40.23 1.41 -3.91
N CYS A 267 -39.40 1.02 -2.95
CA CYS A 267 -38.12 0.36 -3.26
C CYS A 267 -38.35 -1.01 -3.93
N TRP A 268 -39.45 -1.68 -3.60
CA TRP A 268 -39.94 -2.89 -4.31
C TRP A 268 -40.84 -2.58 -5.53
N ARG A 269 -41.46 -1.38 -5.64
CA ARG A 269 -42.18 -0.91 -6.85
C ARG A 269 -41.33 -0.09 -7.81
N VAL A 270 -40.09 0.28 -7.48
CA VAL A 270 -39.15 0.97 -8.38
C VAL A 270 -38.74 0.02 -9.50
N THR A 271 -38.86 -1.28 -9.25
CA THR A 271 -38.93 -2.38 -10.23
C THR A 271 -40.02 -2.20 -11.31
N ILE A 272 -41.08 -1.43 -11.04
CA ILE A 272 -42.25 -1.25 -11.92
C ILE A 272 -42.40 0.22 -12.39
N VAL A 273 -42.09 1.22 -11.55
CA VAL A 273 -42.36 2.64 -11.84
C VAL A 273 -41.31 3.29 -12.76
N LEU A 274 -40.07 2.79 -12.81
CA LEU A 274 -39.07 3.30 -13.77
C LEU A 274 -39.37 2.89 -15.22
N ARG A 275 -40.15 1.80 -15.43
CA ARG A 275 -40.73 1.48 -16.75
C ARG A 275 -41.68 2.59 -17.22
N HIS A 276 -42.42 3.20 -16.30
CA HIS A 276 -43.42 4.24 -16.62
C HIS A 276 -42.79 5.61 -16.99
N ARG A 277 -41.54 5.89 -16.55
CA ARG A 277 -40.86 7.18 -16.80
C ARG A 277 -39.98 7.18 -18.06
N ILE A 278 -39.61 6.00 -18.58
CA ILE A 278 -38.83 5.84 -19.82
C ILE A 278 -39.74 5.50 -21.01
N VAL A 279 -40.87 4.81 -20.79
CA VAL A 279 -41.91 4.62 -21.84
C VAL A 279 -42.65 5.93 -22.17
N SER A 280 -42.60 6.94 -21.29
CA SER A 280 -43.19 8.25 -21.55
C SER A 280 -42.30 9.21 -22.37
N SER A 281 -41.01 8.90 -22.56
CA SER A 281 -40.09 9.74 -23.31
C SER A 281 -39.92 9.35 -24.78
N ASN A 282 -40.29 8.13 -25.19
CA ASN A 282 -40.30 7.72 -26.61
C ASN A 282 -41.70 7.24 -26.98
N GLY A 283 -42.40 8.05 -27.78
CA GLY A 283 -43.77 7.81 -28.20
C GLY A 283 -43.93 6.48 -28.95
N SER A 284 -45.07 5.83 -28.67
CA SER A 284 -45.63 4.66 -29.37
C SER A 284 -45.03 3.31 -28.97
N ILE A 285 -45.56 2.70 -27.90
CA ILE A 285 -46.05 1.31 -27.82
C ILE A 285 -46.96 1.26 -26.57
N TYR A 286 -48.27 1.23 -26.77
CA TYR A 286 -49.24 0.91 -25.73
C TYR A 286 -49.53 -0.59 -25.78
N GLY A 287 -49.32 -1.28 -24.66
CA GLY A 287 -49.77 -2.65 -24.47
C GLY A 287 -48.65 -3.59 -24.09
N LEU A 288 -48.36 -3.70 -22.79
CA LEU A 288 -47.79 -4.87 -22.10
C LEU A 288 -47.81 -4.58 -20.58
N ASP A 289 -49.03 -4.42 -20.04
CA ASP A 289 -49.29 -4.57 -18.61
C ASP A 289 -49.25 -6.06 -18.27
N GLY A 290 -48.09 -6.57 -17.87
CA GLY A 290 -47.87 -7.97 -17.48
C GLY A 290 -47.04 -8.05 -16.21
N GLU A 291 -47.62 -8.70 -15.20
CA GLU A 291 -47.16 -8.86 -13.83
C GLU A 291 -45.76 -9.53 -13.73
N ILE A 292 -44.88 -8.99 -12.88
CA ILE A 292 -43.68 -9.71 -12.42
C ILE A 292 -44.13 -10.70 -11.34
N PRO A 293 -43.81 -12.00 -11.41
CA PRO A 293 -44.19 -12.95 -10.38
C PRO A 293 -43.36 -12.72 -9.11
N SER A 294 -44.00 -12.44 -7.96
CA SER A 294 -43.38 -12.54 -6.63
C SER A 294 -43.14 -13.99 -6.21
N ALA A 295 -42.38 -14.24 -5.13
CA ALA A 295 -42.19 -15.59 -4.57
C ALA A 295 -43.52 -16.32 -4.28
N SER A 296 -44.62 -15.58 -4.06
CA SER A 296 -45.98 -16.11 -3.91
C SER A 296 -46.61 -16.65 -5.21
N SER A 297 -46.12 -16.25 -6.39
CA SER A 297 -46.58 -16.77 -7.69
C SER A 297 -45.79 -17.99 -8.18
N LEU A 298 -44.65 -18.32 -7.56
CA LEU A 298 -44.01 -19.62 -7.79
C LEU A 298 -44.76 -20.76 -7.07
N GLU A 299 -45.53 -20.43 -6.02
CA GLU A 299 -46.44 -21.37 -5.35
C GLU A 299 -47.68 -21.69 -6.22
N SER A 300 -48.05 -20.79 -7.15
CA SER A 300 -49.07 -21.05 -8.16
C SER A 300 -48.45 -21.61 -9.44
N ARG A 301 -48.72 -22.89 -9.73
CA ARG A 301 -48.22 -23.64 -10.90
C ARG A 301 -48.63 -23.03 -12.25
N THR A 302 -47.92 -22.01 -12.75
CA THR A 302 -48.02 -21.56 -14.16
C THR A 302 -46.70 -21.75 -14.90
N ALA A 303 -46.81 -22.07 -16.20
CA ALA A 303 -45.77 -22.70 -17.02
C ALA A 303 -44.43 -21.92 -17.07
N PRO A 304 -43.28 -22.62 -16.99
CA PRO A 304 -41.95 -22.02 -16.87
C PRO A 304 -41.48 -21.23 -18.11
N ASP A 305 -41.99 -21.54 -19.31
CA ASP A 305 -41.44 -21.02 -20.57
C ASP A 305 -41.75 -19.53 -20.81
N ALA A 306 -42.92 -19.05 -20.39
CA ALA A 306 -43.30 -17.64 -20.54
C ALA A 306 -42.54 -16.71 -19.58
N ALA A 307 -42.26 -17.19 -18.37
CA ALA A 307 -41.43 -16.46 -17.41
C ALA A 307 -39.99 -16.37 -17.90
N LEU A 308 -39.46 -17.44 -18.51
CA LEU A 308 -38.12 -17.47 -19.09
C LEU A 308 -37.99 -16.45 -20.23
N GLN A 309 -38.92 -16.43 -21.19
CA GLN A 309 -38.90 -15.45 -22.29
C GLN A 309 -38.94 -14.00 -21.80
N THR A 310 -39.74 -13.73 -20.77
CA THR A 310 -39.87 -12.38 -20.19
C THR A 310 -38.58 -11.95 -19.49
N VAL A 311 -37.91 -12.89 -18.81
CA VAL A 311 -36.60 -12.66 -18.17
C VAL A 311 -35.52 -12.42 -19.23
N THR A 312 -35.50 -13.20 -20.33
CA THR A 312 -34.53 -13.01 -21.42
C THR A 312 -34.71 -11.66 -22.12
N GLN A 313 -35.95 -11.25 -22.42
CA GLN A 313 -36.21 -9.93 -23.01
C GLN A 313 -35.85 -8.78 -22.05
N ALA A 314 -36.07 -8.95 -20.75
CA ALA A 314 -35.64 -7.96 -19.76
C ALA A 314 -34.11 -7.88 -19.66
N LEU A 315 -33.42 -9.03 -19.73
CA LEU A 315 -31.97 -9.14 -19.75
C LEU A 315 -31.34 -8.47 -21.00
N ASP A 316 -31.93 -8.64 -22.18
CA ASP A 316 -31.47 -8.02 -23.43
C ASP A 316 -31.62 -6.49 -23.39
N LEU A 317 -32.78 -6.01 -22.96
CA LEU A 317 -33.06 -4.57 -22.85
C LEU A 317 -32.17 -3.91 -21.79
N LEU A 318 -31.83 -4.65 -20.74
CA LEU A 318 -30.86 -4.23 -19.72
C LEU A 318 -29.43 -4.20 -20.25
N ALA A 319 -29.02 -5.18 -21.06
CA ALA A 319 -27.71 -5.19 -21.68
C ALA A 319 -27.51 -3.94 -22.57
N ASP A 320 -28.56 -3.51 -23.28
CA ASP A 320 -28.53 -2.31 -24.13
C ASP A 320 -28.50 -1.01 -23.30
N ILE A 321 -29.24 -0.93 -22.19
CA ILE A 321 -29.22 0.23 -21.27
C ILE A 321 -27.87 0.37 -20.57
N VAL A 322 -27.23 -0.74 -20.20
CA VAL A 322 -25.90 -0.77 -19.56
C VAL A 322 -24.79 -0.25 -20.48
N LEU A 323 -25.00 -0.27 -21.81
CA LEU A 323 -24.08 0.25 -22.83
C LEU A 323 -24.27 1.74 -23.14
N GLN A 324 -25.33 2.38 -22.61
CA GLN A 324 -25.52 3.84 -22.70
C GLN A 324 -24.68 4.60 -21.66
N GLU A 325 -24.45 5.90 -21.89
CA GLU A 325 -23.79 6.79 -20.91
C GLU A 325 -24.71 7.03 -19.70
N LEU A 326 -24.71 6.06 -18.80
CA LEU A 326 -25.32 6.19 -17.49
C LEU A 326 -24.23 6.47 -16.46
N ILE A 327 -24.54 7.35 -15.50
CA ILE A 327 -23.74 7.53 -14.29
C ILE A 327 -23.50 6.13 -13.68
N PRO A 328 -22.27 5.78 -13.27
CA PRO A 328 -21.93 4.42 -12.79
C PRO A 328 -22.90 3.85 -11.76
N VAL A 329 -23.46 4.73 -10.91
CA VAL A 329 -24.48 4.45 -9.91
C VAL A 329 -25.78 3.93 -10.55
N THR A 330 -26.28 4.59 -11.59
CA THR A 330 -27.49 4.18 -12.31
C THR A 330 -27.27 2.86 -13.03
N ARG A 331 -26.13 2.68 -13.71
CA ARG A 331 -25.81 1.45 -14.45
C ARG A 331 -25.86 0.21 -13.54
N ARG A 332 -25.37 0.33 -12.32
CA ARG A 332 -25.32 -0.76 -11.36
C ARG A 332 -26.68 -1.05 -10.70
N ASN A 333 -27.57 -0.06 -10.57
CA ASN A 333 -28.94 -0.23 -10.06
C ASN A 333 -29.80 -1.16 -10.94
N TRP A 334 -29.63 -1.07 -12.26
CA TRP A 334 -30.42 -1.84 -13.22
C TRP A 334 -30.01 -3.33 -13.26
N PHE A 335 -28.74 -3.62 -12.98
CA PHE A 335 -28.16 -4.96 -13.03
C PHE A 335 -28.71 -5.93 -11.96
N TYR A 336 -29.04 -5.46 -10.76
CA TYR A 336 -29.43 -6.33 -9.62
C TYR A 336 -30.92 -6.60 -9.49
N MET A 337 -31.75 -6.11 -10.41
CA MET A 337 -33.19 -6.40 -10.45
C MET A 337 -33.51 -7.78 -11.09
N VAL A 338 -32.54 -8.48 -11.68
CA VAL A 338 -32.81 -9.57 -12.63
C VAL A 338 -32.64 -10.99 -12.08
N ILE A 339 -32.02 -11.17 -10.91
CA ILE A 339 -31.87 -12.50 -10.32
C ILE A 339 -33.04 -12.73 -9.34
N PRO A 340 -33.87 -13.78 -9.52
CA PRO A 340 -35.02 -14.01 -8.66
C PRO A 340 -34.53 -14.29 -7.24
N ASN A 341 -34.86 -13.37 -6.31
CA ASN A 341 -34.74 -13.58 -4.87
C ASN A 341 -35.73 -14.69 -4.45
N ALA A 342 -35.32 -15.94 -4.57
CA ALA A 342 -36.05 -17.08 -4.06
C ALA A 342 -35.21 -17.78 -3.00
N ILE A 343 -35.84 -18.03 -1.85
CA ILE A 343 -35.39 -18.90 -0.75
C ILE A 343 -34.47 -18.21 0.29
N LEU A 344 -35.10 -17.53 1.26
CA LEU A 344 -34.55 -17.38 2.62
C LEU A 344 -35.58 -17.90 3.63
N PRO A 345 -35.19 -18.73 4.61
CA PRO A 345 -36.10 -19.25 5.63
C PRO A 345 -36.67 -18.13 6.51
N GLY A 346 -37.98 -18.21 6.78
CA GLY A 346 -38.76 -17.14 7.43
C GLY A 346 -38.42 -16.80 8.89
N SER A 347 -37.49 -17.52 9.54
CA SER A 347 -37.15 -17.34 10.96
C SER A 347 -36.23 -16.14 11.25
N LEU A 348 -35.48 -15.64 10.25
CA LEU A 348 -34.48 -14.57 10.42
C LEU A 348 -34.96 -13.19 9.95
N ARG A 349 -36.27 -12.98 9.72
CA ARG A 349 -36.87 -11.68 9.38
C ARG A 349 -36.89 -10.73 10.59
N GLY A 350 -35.72 -10.29 11.03
CA GLY A 350 -35.56 -9.05 11.78
C GLY A 350 -35.13 -7.97 10.81
N GLU A 351 -36.07 -7.23 10.25
CA GLU A 351 -35.81 -6.13 9.30
C GLU A 351 -35.10 -4.96 10.01
N SER A 352 -33.77 -5.02 10.09
CA SER A 352 -32.94 -3.86 10.37
C SER A 352 -32.50 -3.24 9.05
N SER A 353 -33.23 -2.23 8.57
CA SER A 353 -32.89 -1.52 7.34
C SER A 353 -31.73 -0.55 7.62
N ARG A 354 -30.49 -0.96 7.34
CA ARG A 354 -29.33 -0.05 7.33
C ARG A 354 -28.95 0.25 5.89
N THR A 355 -28.79 1.53 5.53
CA THR A 355 -28.21 1.94 4.24
C THR A 355 -26.75 1.54 4.18
N PHE A 356 -26.47 0.54 3.36
CA PHE A 356 -25.17 0.32 2.77
C PHE A 356 -25.26 1.09 1.45
N GLY A 357 -24.42 2.11 1.25
CA GLY A 357 -24.28 2.70 -0.08
C GLY A 357 -23.89 1.63 -1.11
N TYR A 358 -23.68 2.01 -2.35
CA TYR A 358 -23.32 1.05 -3.39
C TYR A 358 -22.09 0.18 -3.03
N GLN A 359 -22.30 -1.07 -2.65
CA GLN A 359 -21.25 -2.05 -2.35
C GLN A 359 -21.22 -3.17 -3.39
N ASP A 360 -20.02 -3.69 -3.67
CA ASP A 360 -19.84 -4.82 -4.58
C ASP A 360 -20.62 -6.04 -4.07
N ARG A 361 -21.47 -6.61 -4.94
CA ARG A 361 -22.20 -7.85 -4.66
C ARG A 361 -21.51 -9.03 -5.30
N LEU A 362 -21.43 -10.12 -4.54
CA LEU A 362 -20.85 -11.38 -5.00
C LEU A 362 -21.84 -12.14 -5.89
N VAL A 363 -21.34 -12.89 -6.89
CA VAL A 363 -22.15 -13.75 -7.74
C VAL A 363 -22.67 -14.93 -6.92
N GLN A 364 -23.99 -15.14 -6.89
CA GLN A 364 -24.60 -16.29 -6.20
C GLN A 364 -24.34 -17.57 -6.99
N THR A 365 -23.38 -18.36 -6.49
CA THR A 365 -23.08 -19.71 -6.99
C THR A 365 -23.66 -20.78 -6.07
N PRO A 366 -23.82 -22.03 -6.53
CA PRO A 366 -24.19 -23.15 -5.66
C PRO A 366 -23.30 -23.28 -4.41
N LEU A 367 -22.00 -22.98 -4.52
CA LEU A 367 -21.11 -22.91 -3.36
C LEU A 367 -21.49 -21.74 -2.42
N THR A 368 -21.73 -20.55 -2.96
CA THR A 368 -22.12 -19.37 -2.19
C THR A 368 -23.42 -19.61 -1.42
N ASP A 369 -24.41 -20.25 -2.04
CA ASP A 369 -25.68 -20.60 -1.39
C ASP A 369 -25.48 -21.60 -0.26
N ARG A 370 -24.61 -22.61 -0.45
CA ARG A 370 -24.25 -23.54 0.62
C ARG A 370 -23.57 -22.83 1.79
N VAL A 371 -22.68 -21.89 1.50
CA VAL A 371 -22.02 -21.06 2.52
C VAL A 371 -23.07 -20.24 3.26
N TYR A 372 -23.96 -19.55 2.55
CA TYR A 372 -25.03 -18.75 3.15
C TYR A 372 -25.95 -19.57 4.03
N LEU A 373 -26.38 -20.75 3.58
CA LEU A 373 -27.19 -21.67 4.37
C LEU A 373 -26.46 -22.12 5.65
N THR A 374 -25.18 -22.46 5.53
CA THR A 374 -24.38 -22.94 6.67
C THR A 374 -24.14 -21.82 7.68
N LEU A 375 -23.82 -20.61 7.23
CA LEU A 375 -23.58 -19.45 8.10
C LEU A 375 -24.86 -18.95 8.75
N THR A 376 -25.97 -18.90 8.01
CA THR A 376 -27.28 -18.54 8.59
C THR A 376 -27.75 -19.57 9.61
N GLN A 377 -27.54 -20.87 9.35
CA GLN A 377 -27.83 -21.92 10.33
C GLN A 377 -26.89 -21.87 11.55
N ALA A 378 -25.64 -21.45 11.37
CA ALA A 378 -24.72 -21.21 12.50
C ALA A 378 -25.23 -20.08 13.40
N LEU A 379 -25.64 -18.95 12.79
CA LEU A 379 -26.21 -17.81 13.52
C LEU A 379 -27.50 -18.16 14.25
N ASP A 380 -28.38 -18.95 13.63
CA ASP A 380 -29.63 -19.42 14.26
C ASP A 380 -29.31 -20.26 15.52
N ASN A 381 -28.32 -21.14 15.42
CA ASN A 381 -27.79 -21.93 16.53
C ASN A 381 -26.92 -21.14 17.53
N GLN A 382 -26.79 -19.82 17.39
CA GLN A 382 -25.95 -18.96 18.23
C GLN A 382 -24.46 -19.34 18.24
N LEU A 383 -23.98 -19.95 17.15
CA LEU A 383 -22.57 -20.28 16.92
C LEU A 383 -21.94 -19.27 15.95
N GLY A 384 -20.60 -19.19 15.99
CA GLY A 384 -19.85 -18.45 14.98
C GLY A 384 -19.72 -19.23 13.67
N GLY A 385 -19.40 -18.55 12.57
CA GLY A 385 -19.11 -19.20 11.29
C GLY A 385 -17.61 -19.29 11.01
N ALA A 386 -17.12 -20.45 10.56
CA ALA A 386 -15.71 -20.66 10.23
C ALA A 386 -15.53 -21.19 8.79
N PRO A 387 -15.65 -20.34 7.75
CA PRO A 387 -15.22 -20.70 6.41
C PRO A 387 -13.70 -20.93 6.34
N PHE A 388 -13.29 -22.09 5.84
CA PHE A 388 -11.88 -22.46 5.67
C PHE A 388 -11.62 -23.00 4.27
N GLY A 389 -10.40 -22.78 3.77
CA GLY A 389 -9.98 -23.24 2.44
C GLY A 389 -8.83 -22.42 1.86
N PRO A 390 -8.36 -22.76 0.64
CA PRO A 390 -7.25 -22.07 -0.03
C PRO A 390 -7.46 -20.56 -0.18
N ALA A 391 -6.39 -19.80 -0.37
CA ALA A 391 -6.47 -18.37 -0.67
C ALA A 391 -7.30 -18.12 -1.95
N GLY A 392 -8.01 -16.98 -2.00
CA GLY A 392 -8.75 -16.58 -3.21
C GLY A 392 -10.05 -17.34 -3.49
N THR A 393 -10.56 -18.18 -2.57
CA THR A 393 -11.84 -18.88 -2.74
C THR A 393 -13.09 -18.07 -2.35
N GLY A 394 -12.91 -16.81 -1.93
CA GLY A 394 -14.02 -15.89 -1.60
C GLY A 394 -14.55 -16.00 -0.16
N LYS A 395 -13.74 -16.48 0.80
CA LYS A 395 -14.16 -16.73 2.19
C LYS A 395 -14.67 -15.46 2.89
N THR A 396 -13.83 -14.43 2.89
CA THR A 396 -14.11 -13.13 3.53
C THR A 396 -15.23 -12.40 2.78
N GLU A 397 -15.20 -12.46 1.44
CA GLU A 397 -16.17 -11.82 0.56
C GLU A 397 -17.56 -12.43 0.71
N SER A 398 -17.67 -13.75 0.90
CA SER A 398 -18.96 -14.42 1.14
C SER A 398 -19.59 -13.99 2.48
N VAL A 399 -18.79 -13.83 3.53
CA VAL A 399 -19.29 -13.33 4.83
C VAL A 399 -19.75 -11.88 4.71
N LYS A 400 -18.97 -11.02 4.04
CA LYS A 400 -19.36 -9.62 3.77
C LYS A 400 -20.66 -9.56 2.98
N ALA A 401 -20.76 -10.31 1.89
CA ALA A 401 -21.91 -10.30 0.99
C ALA A 401 -23.18 -10.79 1.70
N LEU A 402 -23.09 -11.84 2.53
CA LEU A 402 -24.20 -12.31 3.36
C LEU A 402 -24.67 -11.22 4.34
N GLY A 403 -23.74 -10.57 5.01
CA GLY A 403 -24.07 -9.50 5.95
C GLY A 403 -24.75 -8.32 5.27
N VAL A 404 -24.25 -7.88 4.12
CA VAL A 404 -24.89 -6.82 3.30
C VAL A 404 -26.30 -7.24 2.86
N GLN A 405 -26.47 -8.50 2.44
CA GLN A 405 -27.78 -9.03 2.03
C GLN A 405 -28.79 -9.07 3.18
N LEU A 406 -28.32 -9.23 4.42
CA LEU A 406 -29.14 -9.18 5.64
C LEU A 406 -29.21 -7.77 6.28
N GLY A 407 -28.65 -6.75 5.63
CA GLY A 407 -28.63 -5.38 6.16
C GLY A 407 -27.76 -5.20 7.42
N ARG A 408 -26.73 -6.03 7.60
CA ARG A 408 -25.85 -6.07 8.79
C ARG A 408 -24.54 -5.34 8.56
N PHE A 409 -24.10 -4.61 9.60
CA PHE A 409 -22.82 -3.91 9.56
C PHE A 409 -21.68 -4.91 9.74
N VAL A 410 -20.99 -5.27 8.67
CA VAL A 410 -19.85 -6.19 8.69
C VAL A 410 -18.55 -5.43 8.80
N LEU A 411 -17.73 -5.79 9.77
CA LEU A 411 -16.38 -5.29 9.98
C LEU A 411 -15.41 -6.43 9.73
N VAL A 412 -14.47 -6.21 8.80
CA VAL A 412 -13.36 -7.14 8.56
C VAL A 412 -12.15 -6.66 9.34
N PHE A 413 -11.53 -7.56 10.09
CA PHE A 413 -10.29 -7.34 10.82
C PHE A 413 -9.25 -8.30 10.26
N CYS A 414 -8.19 -7.77 9.64
CA CYS A 414 -7.05 -8.57 9.23
C CYS A 414 -6.18 -8.82 10.46
N CYS A 415 -6.16 -10.07 10.95
CA CYS A 415 -5.37 -10.40 12.12
C CYS A 415 -3.87 -10.32 11.81
N ASP A 416 -3.10 -9.77 12.75
CA ASP A 416 -1.63 -9.77 12.77
C ASP A 416 -1.18 -10.27 14.15
N GLU A 417 0.08 -10.67 14.29
CA GLU A 417 0.66 -11.17 15.53
C GLU A 417 0.70 -10.13 16.67
N THR A 418 0.55 -8.85 16.32
CA THR A 418 0.55 -7.71 17.23
C THR A 418 -0.81 -7.47 17.92
N PHE A 419 -1.87 -8.17 17.51
CA PHE A 419 -3.19 -8.07 18.17
C PHE A 419 -3.17 -8.63 19.59
N ASP A 420 -3.44 -7.78 20.58
CA ASP A 420 -3.51 -8.17 21.99
C ASP A 420 -4.93 -8.52 22.47
N PHE A 421 -5.02 -9.25 23.58
CA PHE A 421 -6.26 -9.64 24.26
C PHE A 421 -7.14 -8.45 24.65
N GLN A 422 -6.54 -7.33 25.08
CA GLN A 422 -7.29 -6.12 25.42
C GLN A 422 -7.93 -5.47 24.19
N ALA A 423 -7.20 -5.42 23.07
CA ALA A 423 -7.69 -4.89 21.81
C ALA A 423 -8.85 -5.71 21.26
N MET A 424 -8.73 -7.05 21.27
CA MET A 424 -9.81 -7.97 20.88
C MET A 424 -11.04 -7.81 21.77
N GLY A 425 -10.84 -7.71 23.08
CA GLY A 425 -11.93 -7.48 24.04
C GLY A 425 -12.69 -6.18 23.77
N ARG A 426 -11.97 -5.08 23.49
CA ARG A 426 -12.57 -3.79 23.09
C ARG A 426 -13.42 -3.92 21.82
N ILE A 427 -12.90 -4.61 20.80
CA ILE A 427 -13.63 -4.86 19.55
C ILE A 427 -14.92 -5.65 19.82
N PHE A 428 -14.86 -6.72 20.62
CA PHE A 428 -16.04 -7.51 20.95
C PHE A 428 -17.10 -6.70 21.70
N ILE A 429 -16.73 -5.83 22.64
CA ILE A 429 -17.68 -4.95 23.33
C ILE A 429 -18.43 -4.08 22.31
N GLY A 430 -17.70 -3.45 21.38
CA GLY A 430 -18.29 -2.66 20.31
C GLY A 430 -19.23 -3.46 19.42
N LEU A 431 -18.83 -4.66 19.01
CA LEU A 431 -19.65 -5.54 18.18
C LEU A 431 -20.94 -5.98 18.91
N CYS A 432 -20.83 -6.38 20.19
CA CYS A 432 -21.96 -6.81 21.02
C CYS A 432 -22.99 -5.70 21.23
N GLN A 433 -22.56 -4.46 21.48
CA GLN A 433 -23.48 -3.34 21.70
C GLN A 433 -24.13 -2.84 20.39
N VAL A 434 -23.37 -2.77 19.29
CA VAL A 434 -23.90 -2.33 17.98
C VAL A 434 -24.78 -3.39 17.32
N GLY A 435 -24.55 -4.67 17.63
CA GLY A 435 -25.10 -5.79 16.86
C GLY A 435 -24.50 -5.85 15.46
N ALA A 436 -23.18 -5.66 15.38
CA ALA A 436 -22.42 -5.74 14.14
C ALA A 436 -21.86 -7.15 13.95
N TRP A 437 -21.38 -7.45 12.74
CA TRP A 437 -20.70 -8.70 12.45
C TRP A 437 -19.19 -8.46 12.42
N GLY A 438 -18.44 -9.25 13.19
CA GLY A 438 -16.98 -9.24 13.16
C GLY A 438 -16.48 -10.43 12.33
N CYS A 439 -15.85 -10.14 11.19
CA CYS A 439 -15.15 -11.13 10.37
C CYS A 439 -13.65 -10.97 10.60
N PHE A 440 -13.03 -11.96 11.23
CA PHE A 440 -11.60 -11.97 11.49
C PHE A 440 -10.91 -12.80 10.41
N ASP A 441 -10.20 -12.09 9.53
CA ASP A 441 -9.49 -12.69 8.41
C ASP A 441 -8.16 -13.28 8.89
N GLU A 442 -7.83 -14.48 8.41
CA GLU A 442 -6.60 -15.19 8.76
C GLU A 442 -6.42 -15.37 10.27
N PHE A 443 -7.48 -15.80 10.95
CA PHE A 443 -7.52 -15.89 12.41
C PHE A 443 -6.40 -16.76 13.00
N ASN A 444 -5.90 -17.72 12.22
CA ASN A 444 -4.78 -18.60 12.57
C ASN A 444 -3.40 -17.91 12.61
N ARG A 445 -3.31 -16.61 12.29
CA ARG A 445 -2.09 -15.80 12.44
C ARG A 445 -1.86 -15.30 13.87
N LEU A 446 -2.90 -15.29 14.71
CA LEU A 446 -2.76 -14.92 16.11
C LEU A 446 -1.94 -15.95 16.89
N LYS A 447 -1.09 -15.49 17.81
CA LYS A 447 -0.32 -16.36 18.71
C LYS A 447 -1.24 -17.28 19.51
N GLU A 448 -0.83 -18.53 19.72
CA GLU A 448 -1.63 -19.56 20.41
C GLU A 448 -2.13 -19.11 21.80
N ARG A 449 -1.30 -18.39 22.56
CA ARG A 449 -1.67 -17.81 23.87
C ARG A 449 -2.89 -16.87 23.75
N ILE A 450 -2.93 -16.06 22.70
CA ILE A 450 -3.98 -15.07 22.45
C ILE A 450 -5.24 -15.78 21.94
N LEU A 451 -5.09 -16.74 21.02
CA LEU A 451 -6.20 -17.58 20.56
C LEU A 451 -6.92 -18.28 21.70
N SER A 452 -6.15 -18.82 22.66
CA SER A 452 -6.71 -19.45 23.86
C SER A 452 -7.51 -18.46 24.71
N ALA A 453 -6.96 -17.27 24.98
CA ALA A 453 -7.64 -16.24 25.76
C ALA A 453 -8.90 -15.68 25.05
N VAL A 454 -8.84 -15.47 23.74
CA VAL A 454 -9.98 -15.03 22.92
C VAL A 454 -11.09 -16.09 22.90
N SER A 455 -10.76 -17.39 22.94
CA SER A 455 -11.77 -18.44 23.00
C SER A 455 -12.70 -18.30 24.21
N GLN A 456 -12.18 -17.85 25.36
CA GLN A 456 -12.98 -17.58 26.56
C GLN A 456 -13.94 -16.41 26.33
N GLN A 457 -13.47 -15.31 25.71
CA GLN A 457 -14.32 -14.16 25.38
C GLN A 457 -15.45 -14.54 24.43
N VAL A 458 -15.14 -15.27 23.35
CA VAL A 458 -16.13 -15.75 22.37
C VAL A 458 -17.14 -16.69 23.03
N HIS A 459 -16.68 -17.57 23.92
CA HIS A 459 -17.57 -18.49 24.63
C HIS A 459 -18.57 -17.73 25.51
N SER A 460 -18.12 -16.73 26.28
CA SER A 460 -19.00 -15.89 27.10
C SER A 460 -20.04 -15.15 26.26
N ILE A 461 -19.66 -14.67 25.06
CA ILE A 461 -20.58 -14.00 24.12
C ILE A 461 -21.65 -14.97 23.62
N GLN A 462 -21.27 -16.17 23.18
CA GLN A 462 -22.20 -17.16 22.65
C GLN A 462 -23.14 -17.70 23.73
N GLN A 463 -22.65 -17.94 24.95
CA GLN A 463 -23.50 -18.29 26.08
C GLN A 463 -24.51 -17.17 26.37
N GLY A 464 -24.06 -15.91 26.36
CA GLY A 464 -24.94 -14.75 26.51
C GLY A 464 -26.03 -14.68 25.43
N LEU A 465 -25.67 -14.92 24.17
CA LEU A 465 -26.62 -14.97 23.04
C LEU A 465 -27.64 -16.10 23.21
N ALA A 466 -27.22 -17.29 23.63
CA ALA A 466 -28.10 -18.42 23.90
C ALA A 466 -29.06 -18.13 25.08
N SER A 467 -28.57 -17.48 26.13
CA SER A 467 -29.38 -17.03 27.27
C SER A 467 -30.36 -15.91 26.88
N LEU A 468 -30.00 -15.04 25.93
CA LEU A 468 -30.83 -13.94 25.46
C LEU A 468 -32.13 -14.40 24.77
N VAL A 469 -32.12 -15.62 24.21
CA VAL A 469 -33.34 -16.27 23.69
C VAL A 469 -34.36 -16.52 24.80
N ARG A 470 -33.88 -16.79 26.03
CA ARG A 470 -34.74 -17.05 27.21
C ARG A 470 -35.06 -15.77 27.97
N ASN A 471 -34.08 -14.88 28.12
CA ASN A 471 -34.18 -13.65 28.91
C ASN A 471 -33.68 -12.43 28.09
N PRO A 472 -34.57 -11.49 27.69
CA PRO A 472 -34.19 -10.33 26.86
C PRO A 472 -33.21 -9.34 27.52
N ASP A 473 -33.07 -9.39 28.85
CA ASP A 473 -32.21 -8.51 29.65
C ASP A 473 -30.95 -9.22 30.17
N THR A 474 -30.49 -10.28 29.50
CA THR A 474 -29.20 -10.90 29.85
C THR A 474 -28.05 -9.93 29.63
N GLU A 475 -27.26 -9.72 30.69
CA GLU A 475 -25.98 -9.04 30.66
C GLU A 475 -24.85 -10.09 30.71
N ILE A 476 -23.79 -9.85 29.95
CA ILE A 476 -22.54 -10.63 30.06
C ILE A 476 -21.42 -9.78 30.60
N GLU A 477 -20.45 -10.44 31.21
CA GLU A 477 -19.20 -9.82 31.61
C GLU A 477 -18.10 -10.10 30.57
N LEU A 478 -17.54 -9.05 29.99
CA LEU A 478 -16.35 -9.11 29.14
C LEU A 478 -15.30 -8.14 29.67
N VAL A 479 -14.08 -8.63 29.89
CA VAL A 479 -12.94 -7.81 30.35
C VAL A 479 -13.29 -6.98 31.60
N GLY A 480 -14.02 -7.59 32.55
CA GLY A 480 -14.46 -6.94 33.79
C GLY A 480 -15.60 -5.93 33.64
N LYS A 481 -16.28 -5.88 32.49
CA LYS A 481 -17.42 -4.99 32.24
C LYS A 481 -18.69 -5.76 31.94
N LYS A 482 -19.80 -5.36 32.58
CA LYS A 482 -21.13 -5.85 32.25
C LYS A 482 -21.70 -5.11 31.06
N LEU A 483 -22.19 -5.83 30.05
CA LEU A 483 -22.80 -5.25 28.86
C LEU A 483 -24.04 -6.02 28.43
N LYS A 484 -24.99 -5.29 27.85
CA LYS A 484 -26.15 -5.87 27.17
C LYS A 484 -25.75 -6.27 25.75
N ILE A 485 -26.06 -7.50 25.36
CA ILE A 485 -25.77 -8.02 24.02
C ILE A 485 -26.93 -7.71 23.08
N ASN A 486 -26.62 -7.33 21.85
CA ASN A 486 -27.57 -7.28 20.76
C ASN A 486 -27.68 -8.66 20.07
N LYS A 487 -28.90 -9.18 19.92
CA LYS A 487 -29.18 -10.47 19.24
C LYS A 487 -28.62 -10.55 17.81
N ASN A 488 -28.43 -9.41 17.16
CA ASN A 488 -27.98 -9.34 15.76
C ASN A 488 -26.46 -9.51 15.58
N MET A 489 -25.71 -9.62 16.68
CA MET A 489 -24.28 -9.85 16.71
C MET A 489 -23.89 -11.17 16.00
N GLY A 490 -22.77 -11.17 15.27
CA GLY A 490 -22.22 -12.37 14.64
C GLY A 490 -20.69 -12.36 14.66
N ILE A 491 -20.07 -13.51 14.94
CA ILE A 491 -18.61 -13.69 14.91
C ILE A 491 -18.26 -14.69 13.81
N PHE A 492 -17.37 -14.30 12.91
CA PHE A 492 -16.88 -15.11 11.81
C PHE A 492 -15.36 -15.14 11.80
N ILE A 493 -14.78 -16.30 11.53
CA ILE A 493 -13.34 -16.47 11.38
C ILE A 493 -13.05 -17.09 10.03
N THR A 494 -12.01 -16.63 9.34
CA THR A 494 -11.50 -17.30 8.15
C THR A 494 -10.15 -17.92 8.45
N THR A 495 -9.88 -19.09 7.86
CA THR A 495 -8.56 -19.73 7.97
C THR A 495 -8.11 -20.28 6.63
N ILE A 496 -6.79 -20.22 6.42
CA ILE A 496 -6.10 -20.90 5.33
C ILE A 496 -5.39 -22.10 5.95
N PRO A 497 -5.83 -23.33 5.68
CA PRO A 497 -5.18 -24.53 6.21
C PRO A 497 -3.78 -24.71 5.59
N ASN A 498 -2.85 -25.27 6.37
CA ASN A 498 -1.49 -25.66 5.95
C ASN A 498 -0.59 -24.52 5.43
N TYR A 499 -0.87 -23.28 5.81
CA TYR A 499 -0.04 -22.13 5.45
C TYR A 499 1.13 -21.99 6.42
N ALA A 500 2.35 -21.80 5.90
CA ALA A 500 3.57 -21.76 6.70
C ALA A 500 3.53 -20.65 7.77
N GLY A 501 4.08 -20.93 8.96
CA GLY A 501 4.17 -19.96 10.06
C GLY A 501 2.89 -19.71 10.86
N ARG A 502 1.76 -20.37 10.54
CA ARG A 502 0.47 -20.14 11.23
C ARG A 502 0.20 -21.13 12.36
N SER A 503 -0.40 -20.62 13.44
CA SER A 503 -0.80 -21.43 14.60
C SER A 503 -2.01 -22.32 14.29
N GLN A 504 -2.10 -23.48 14.96
CA GLN A 504 -3.32 -24.28 14.88
C GLN A 504 -4.40 -23.72 15.81
N LEU A 505 -5.66 -23.79 15.37
CA LEU A 505 -6.77 -23.34 16.20
C LEU A 505 -6.96 -24.28 17.41
N PRO A 506 -7.04 -23.76 18.64
CA PRO A 506 -7.30 -24.58 19.81
C PRO A 506 -8.64 -25.35 19.70
N PRO A 507 -8.71 -26.61 20.17
CA PRO A 507 -9.92 -27.44 20.03
C PRO A 507 -11.15 -26.85 20.74
N ASN A 508 -10.92 -26.09 21.82
CA ASN A 508 -11.98 -25.39 22.54
C ASN A 508 -12.64 -24.31 21.68
N LEU A 509 -11.84 -23.62 20.85
CA LEU A 509 -12.34 -22.61 19.93
C LEU A 509 -13.12 -23.26 18.78
N ILE A 510 -12.61 -24.35 18.21
CA ILE A 510 -13.26 -25.03 17.07
C ILE A 510 -14.71 -25.42 17.40
N LYS A 511 -15.01 -25.83 18.64
CA LYS A 511 -16.37 -26.17 19.09
C LYS A 511 -17.35 -25.00 19.07
N LEU A 512 -16.85 -23.76 19.14
CA LEU A 512 -17.65 -22.54 19.15
C LEU A 512 -18.04 -22.09 17.74
N PHE A 513 -17.41 -22.65 16.70
CA PHE A 513 -17.63 -22.26 15.33
C PHE A 513 -18.15 -23.42 14.50
N ARG A 514 -19.07 -23.13 13.59
CA ARG A 514 -19.50 -24.07 12.57
C ARG A 514 -18.53 -24.02 11.38
N PRO A 515 -17.80 -25.12 11.09
CA PRO A 515 -16.86 -25.13 9.97
C PRO A 515 -17.62 -25.17 8.64
N MET A 516 -17.11 -24.46 7.64
CA MET A 516 -17.59 -24.51 6.25
C MET A 516 -16.41 -24.60 5.29
N ALA A 517 -16.33 -25.70 4.53
CA ALA A 517 -15.25 -25.89 3.58
C ALA A 517 -15.52 -25.13 2.27
N MET A 518 -14.60 -24.26 1.87
CA MET A 518 -14.63 -23.52 0.61
C MET A 518 -13.40 -23.91 -0.23
N THR A 519 -13.51 -25.04 -0.94
CA THR A 519 -12.40 -25.66 -1.68
C THR A 519 -12.22 -25.07 -3.08
N ARG A 520 -13.25 -25.11 -3.92
CA ARG A 520 -13.19 -24.65 -5.32
C ARG A 520 -14.42 -23.82 -5.68
N PRO A 521 -14.28 -22.54 -6.05
CA PRO A 521 -15.39 -21.73 -6.53
C PRO A 521 -15.77 -22.10 -7.98
N ASP A 522 -17.03 -21.90 -8.32
CA ASP A 522 -17.57 -22.12 -9.66
C ASP A 522 -17.13 -20.99 -10.62
N ARG A 523 -15.89 -21.08 -11.12
CA ARG A 523 -15.26 -20.04 -11.95
C ARG A 523 -16.07 -19.70 -13.21
N GLU A 524 -16.70 -20.70 -13.83
CA GLU A 524 -17.47 -20.54 -15.08
C GLU A 524 -18.72 -19.68 -14.88
N LEU A 525 -19.55 -20.02 -13.89
CA LEU A 525 -20.73 -19.23 -13.56
C LEU A 525 -20.36 -17.79 -13.13
N ILE A 526 -19.27 -17.64 -12.36
CA ILE A 526 -18.78 -16.32 -11.97
C ILE A 526 -18.37 -15.51 -13.21
N ALA A 527 -17.57 -16.10 -14.12
CA ALA A 527 -17.13 -15.44 -15.35
C ALA A 527 -18.30 -15.07 -16.26
N GLN A 528 -19.28 -15.97 -16.41
CA GLN A 528 -20.48 -15.76 -17.21
C GLN A 528 -21.28 -14.56 -16.69
N VAL A 529 -21.61 -14.55 -15.40
CA VAL A 529 -22.40 -13.45 -14.80
C VAL A 529 -21.61 -12.14 -14.84
N MET A 530 -20.29 -12.19 -14.63
CA MET A 530 -19.43 -11.01 -14.75
C MET A 530 -19.41 -10.44 -16.17
N LEU A 531 -19.21 -11.26 -17.19
CA LEU A 531 -19.23 -10.81 -18.59
C LEU A 531 -20.60 -10.28 -18.98
N PHE A 532 -21.66 -10.98 -18.58
CA PHE A 532 -23.03 -10.55 -18.82
C PHE A 532 -23.30 -9.16 -18.22
N SER A 533 -22.83 -8.91 -16.99
CA SER A 533 -22.95 -7.61 -16.30
C SER A 533 -22.32 -6.42 -17.02
N GLN A 534 -21.43 -6.70 -17.95
CA GLN A 534 -20.66 -5.70 -18.67
C GLN A 534 -21.15 -5.52 -20.12
N GLY A 535 -22.27 -6.15 -20.46
CA GLY A 535 -22.94 -6.04 -21.76
C GLY A 535 -22.36 -6.96 -22.83
N PHE A 536 -21.69 -8.06 -22.45
CA PHE A 536 -21.32 -9.11 -23.40
C PHE A 536 -22.52 -10.03 -23.64
N ARG A 537 -23.09 -10.00 -24.85
CA ARG A 537 -24.26 -10.82 -25.22
C ARG A 537 -23.93 -12.32 -25.28
N THR A 538 -22.71 -12.68 -25.69
CA THR A 538 -22.22 -14.07 -25.78
C THR A 538 -21.50 -14.56 -24.53
N ALA A 539 -21.81 -14.00 -23.34
CA ALA A 539 -21.12 -14.28 -22.08
C ALA A 539 -21.00 -15.76 -21.71
N GLU A 540 -22.02 -16.58 -22.02
CA GLU A 540 -22.02 -18.03 -21.77
C GLU A 540 -20.96 -18.76 -22.61
N SER A 541 -20.90 -18.44 -23.90
CA SER A 541 -19.90 -19.02 -24.81
C SER A 541 -18.48 -18.56 -24.46
N LEU A 542 -18.32 -17.31 -24.02
CA LEU A 542 -17.03 -16.77 -23.60
C LEU A 542 -16.54 -17.44 -22.31
N ALA A 543 -17.42 -17.57 -21.31
CA ALA A 543 -17.10 -18.19 -20.01
C ALA A 543 -16.70 -19.67 -20.14
N SER A 544 -17.44 -20.42 -20.97
CA SER A 544 -17.16 -21.85 -21.24
C SER A 544 -15.85 -22.09 -22.00
N LYS A 545 -15.26 -21.06 -22.63
CA LYS A 545 -13.93 -21.14 -23.26
C LYS A 545 -12.80 -20.62 -22.37
N ILE A 546 -12.99 -19.44 -21.75
CA ILE A 546 -11.93 -18.79 -20.97
C ILE A 546 -11.56 -19.58 -19.71
N VAL A 547 -12.54 -20.23 -19.06
CA VAL A 547 -12.25 -20.98 -17.81
C VAL A 547 -11.44 -22.25 -18.08
N PRO A 548 -11.78 -23.09 -19.08
CA PRO A 548 -10.90 -24.18 -19.51
C PRO A 548 -9.52 -23.70 -19.95
N PHE A 549 -9.43 -22.57 -20.68
CA PHE A 549 -8.14 -21.99 -21.07
C PHE A 549 -7.26 -21.68 -19.85
N PHE A 550 -7.81 -21.10 -18.78
CA PHE A 550 -7.07 -20.86 -17.53
C PHE A 550 -6.60 -22.17 -16.86
N ASN A 551 -7.41 -23.23 -16.91
CA ASN A 551 -7.00 -24.53 -16.37
C ASN A 551 -5.88 -25.15 -17.23
N LEU A 552 -5.95 -25.02 -18.57
CA LEU A 552 -4.90 -25.48 -19.48
C LEU A 552 -3.58 -24.72 -19.26
N CYS A 553 -3.65 -23.41 -18.99
CA CYS A 553 -2.47 -22.62 -18.64
C CYS A 553 -1.81 -23.12 -17.35
N ASP A 554 -2.61 -23.46 -16.34
CA ASP A 554 -2.12 -23.99 -15.06
C ASP A 554 -1.49 -25.40 -15.19
N GLU A 555 -2.00 -26.21 -16.13
CA GLU A 555 -1.54 -27.60 -16.34
C GLU A 555 -0.38 -27.72 -17.34
N GLN A 556 -0.30 -26.85 -18.36
CA GLN A 556 0.65 -27.00 -19.47
C GLN A 556 1.83 -26.03 -19.43
N LEU A 557 1.70 -24.87 -18.77
CA LEU A 557 2.82 -23.94 -18.64
C LEU A 557 3.81 -24.41 -17.57
N SER A 558 5.02 -23.87 -17.62
CA SER A 558 6.06 -24.23 -16.66
C SER A 558 5.63 -23.86 -15.23
N PRO A 559 5.83 -24.72 -14.22
CA PRO A 559 5.44 -24.43 -12.85
C PRO A 559 6.38 -23.38 -12.23
N GLN A 560 5.98 -22.11 -12.30
CA GLN A 560 6.70 -20.97 -11.71
C GLN A 560 6.03 -20.48 -10.42
N PRO A 561 6.79 -20.02 -9.41
CA PRO A 561 6.22 -19.57 -8.13
C PRO A 561 5.34 -18.32 -8.25
N HIS A 562 5.52 -17.55 -9.32
CA HIS A 562 4.81 -16.30 -9.57
C HIS A 562 3.60 -16.47 -10.50
N TYR A 563 3.36 -17.67 -11.03
CA TYR A 563 2.18 -17.94 -11.85
C TYR A 563 0.94 -18.07 -10.97
N ASP A 564 -0.10 -17.31 -11.33
CA ASP A 564 -1.41 -17.39 -10.69
C ASP A 564 -2.50 -17.40 -11.77
N PHE A 565 -3.15 -18.55 -11.91
CA PHE A 565 -4.32 -18.78 -12.77
C PHE A 565 -5.59 -18.97 -11.92
N GLY A 566 -5.61 -18.39 -10.71
CA GLY A 566 -6.74 -18.40 -9.79
C GLY A 566 -7.92 -17.50 -10.21
N LEU A 567 -8.94 -17.45 -9.35
CA LEU A 567 -10.14 -16.64 -9.58
C LEU A 567 -9.84 -15.14 -9.65
N ARG A 568 -8.81 -14.67 -8.93
CA ARG A 568 -8.38 -13.27 -8.92
C ARG A 568 -7.78 -12.86 -10.26
N ALA A 569 -6.86 -13.66 -10.78
CA ALA A 569 -6.31 -13.46 -12.12
C ALA A 569 -7.43 -13.42 -13.18
N LEU A 570 -8.37 -14.38 -13.13
CA LEU A 570 -9.53 -14.38 -14.02
C LEU A 570 -10.37 -13.09 -13.90
N LYS A 571 -10.66 -12.63 -12.68
CA LYS A 571 -11.38 -11.37 -12.45
C LYS A 571 -10.64 -10.17 -13.06
N VAL A 572 -9.32 -10.12 -12.95
CA VAL A 572 -8.48 -9.04 -13.51
C VAL A 572 -8.55 -9.02 -15.04
N VAL A 573 -8.48 -10.19 -15.69
CA VAL A 573 -8.65 -10.30 -17.15
C VAL A 573 -10.04 -9.84 -17.56
N LEU A 574 -11.09 -10.33 -16.88
CA LEU A 574 -12.45 -9.91 -17.20
C LEU A 574 -12.65 -8.40 -16.98
N ALA A 575 -12.06 -7.81 -15.94
CA ALA A 575 -12.13 -6.38 -15.69
C ALA A 575 -11.36 -5.56 -16.75
N SER A 576 -10.20 -6.04 -17.21
CA SER A 576 -9.42 -5.40 -18.26
C SER A 576 -10.16 -5.43 -19.61
N ALA A 577 -10.74 -6.56 -20.00
CA ALA A 577 -11.57 -6.68 -21.21
C ALA A 577 -12.72 -5.66 -21.24
N VAL A 578 -13.27 -5.31 -20.07
CA VAL A 578 -14.33 -4.30 -19.94
C VAL A 578 -13.81 -2.89 -20.16
N ILE A 579 -12.63 -2.57 -19.63
CA ILE A 579 -11.99 -1.27 -19.83
C ILE A 579 -11.72 -1.08 -21.33
N LEU A 580 -11.11 -2.07 -21.97
CA LEU A 580 -10.83 -2.07 -23.41
C LEU A 580 -12.10 -1.90 -24.26
N LYS A 581 -13.17 -2.64 -23.93
CA LYS A 581 -14.46 -2.50 -24.63
C LYS A 581 -15.02 -1.08 -24.51
N ARG A 582 -14.91 -0.45 -23.33
CA ARG A 582 -15.38 0.92 -23.12
C ARG A 582 -14.54 1.94 -23.86
N GLU A 583 -13.21 1.81 -23.84
CA GLU A 583 -12.32 2.69 -24.60
C GLU A 583 -12.62 2.62 -26.10
N ARG A 584 -12.76 1.42 -26.66
CA ARG A 584 -13.13 1.27 -28.08
C ARG A 584 -14.50 1.87 -28.41
N LEU A 585 -15.49 1.71 -27.52
CA LEU A 585 -16.81 2.33 -27.69
C LEU A 585 -16.74 3.86 -27.68
N LEU A 586 -15.90 4.44 -26.82
CA LEU A 586 -15.70 5.89 -26.75
C LEU A 586 -14.98 6.42 -27.99
N SER A 587 -13.93 5.74 -28.46
CA SER A 587 -13.23 6.10 -29.71
C SER A 587 -14.17 6.00 -30.92
N ALA A 588 -14.94 4.91 -31.02
CA ALA A 588 -15.91 4.74 -32.10
C ALA A 588 -17.00 5.82 -32.10
N ARG A 589 -17.44 6.31 -30.92
CA ARG A 589 -18.38 7.43 -30.81
C ARG A 589 -17.75 8.78 -31.14
N ALA A 590 -16.46 8.95 -30.88
CA ALA A 590 -15.73 10.17 -31.24
C ALA A 590 -15.54 10.27 -32.77
N ASP A 591 -15.33 9.13 -33.43
CA ASP A 591 -15.17 9.06 -34.89
C ASP A 591 -16.52 9.08 -35.64
N ALA A 592 -17.58 8.51 -35.04
CA ALA A 592 -18.94 8.55 -35.57
C ALA A 592 -19.65 9.86 -35.19
N GLY A 593 -19.35 10.93 -35.91
CA GLY A 593 -20.09 12.18 -35.78
C GLY A 593 -21.58 12.00 -36.08
N ASN A 594 -22.42 12.07 -35.04
CA ASN A 594 -23.87 12.34 -35.04
C ASN A 594 -24.79 11.55 -36.01
N ASP A 595 -24.33 10.45 -36.61
CA ASP A 595 -25.18 9.56 -37.42
C ASP A 595 -25.60 8.35 -36.56
N ASP A 596 -26.91 8.29 -36.27
CA ASP A 596 -27.60 7.30 -35.43
C ASP A 596 -27.63 5.88 -36.02
N THR A 597 -26.68 5.52 -36.89
CA THR A 597 -26.49 4.13 -37.29
C THR A 597 -25.74 3.41 -36.17
N VAL A 598 -26.51 2.80 -35.26
CA VAL A 598 -26.04 1.79 -34.31
C VAL A 598 -25.48 0.62 -35.14
N VAL A 599 -24.20 0.71 -35.51
CA VAL A 599 -23.48 -0.43 -36.09
C VAL A 599 -23.45 -1.51 -35.02
N GLU A 600 -24.09 -2.64 -35.30
CA GLU A 600 -24.04 -3.83 -34.46
C GLU A 600 -22.57 -4.28 -34.33
N LEU A 601 -21.93 -3.91 -33.22
CA LEU A 601 -20.56 -4.29 -32.85
C LEU A 601 -20.50 -5.76 -32.38
N SER A 602 -21.00 -6.71 -33.18
CA SER A 602 -20.95 -8.15 -32.87
C SER A 602 -19.56 -8.77 -33.08
N ASP A 603 -18.74 -8.19 -33.97
CA ASP A 603 -17.62 -8.95 -34.54
C ASP A 603 -16.29 -8.80 -33.78
N GLY A 604 -16.13 -7.77 -32.93
CA GLY A 604 -14.89 -7.52 -32.17
C GLY A 604 -14.85 -8.06 -30.73
N ILE A 605 -15.82 -8.88 -30.30
CA ILE A 605 -15.94 -9.31 -28.89
C ILE A 605 -14.82 -10.28 -28.48
N TRP A 606 -14.48 -11.22 -29.35
CA TRP A 606 -13.44 -12.23 -29.07
C TRP A 606 -12.05 -11.59 -29.05
N GLU A 607 -11.79 -10.63 -29.94
CA GLU A 607 -10.55 -9.85 -29.97
C GLU A 607 -10.29 -9.13 -28.64
N GLN A 608 -11.31 -8.53 -28.03
CA GLN A 608 -11.18 -7.81 -26.77
C GLN A 608 -10.74 -8.72 -25.62
N ILE A 609 -11.25 -9.96 -25.59
CA ILE A 609 -10.85 -10.92 -24.56
C ILE A 609 -9.43 -11.41 -24.81
N ILE A 610 -9.07 -11.75 -26.05
CA ILE A 610 -7.71 -12.18 -26.36
C ILE A 610 -6.71 -11.06 -26.05
N GLN A 611 -7.02 -9.83 -26.47
CA GLN A 611 -6.22 -8.67 -26.14
C GLN A 611 -6.04 -8.53 -24.63
N SER A 612 -7.12 -8.60 -23.86
CA SER A 612 -7.06 -8.54 -22.40
C SER A 612 -6.24 -9.67 -21.77
N VAL A 613 -6.34 -10.90 -22.30
CA VAL A 613 -5.58 -12.05 -21.83
C VAL A 613 -4.10 -11.83 -22.12
N THR A 614 -3.75 -11.44 -23.34
CA THR A 614 -2.38 -11.16 -23.75
C THR A 614 -1.77 -10.05 -22.90
N GLU A 615 -2.45 -8.93 -22.70
CA GLU A 615 -1.96 -7.78 -21.92
C GLU A 615 -1.77 -8.08 -20.42
N THR A 616 -2.49 -9.05 -19.86
CA THR A 616 -2.44 -9.34 -18.42
C THR A 616 -1.62 -10.59 -18.08
N ILE A 617 -1.57 -11.58 -18.97
CA ILE A 617 -0.86 -12.85 -18.75
C ILE A 617 0.55 -12.82 -19.35
N VAL A 618 0.75 -12.32 -20.57
CA VAL A 618 2.08 -12.33 -21.21
C VAL A 618 3.15 -11.61 -20.39
N PRO A 619 2.88 -10.47 -19.73
CA PRO A 619 3.90 -9.84 -18.89
C PRO A 619 4.37 -10.73 -17.74
N LYS A 620 3.54 -11.69 -17.29
CA LYS A 620 3.88 -12.62 -16.22
C LYS A 620 4.75 -13.78 -16.69
N LEU A 621 4.69 -14.13 -17.98
CA LEU A 621 5.29 -15.35 -18.50
C LEU A 621 6.80 -15.21 -18.68
N VAL A 622 7.50 -16.33 -18.46
CA VAL A 622 8.90 -16.48 -18.87
C VAL A 622 8.99 -16.64 -20.39
N ALA A 623 10.15 -16.30 -20.98
CA ALA A 623 10.33 -16.28 -22.43
C ALA A 623 9.96 -17.60 -23.14
N GLY A 624 10.24 -18.75 -22.53
CA GLY A 624 9.92 -20.08 -23.09
C GLY A 624 8.43 -20.42 -23.12
N ASP A 625 7.61 -19.80 -22.26
CA ASP A 625 6.18 -20.07 -22.13
C ASP A 625 5.31 -19.16 -23.03
N VAL A 626 5.85 -18.04 -23.53
CA VAL A 626 5.14 -17.12 -24.44
C VAL A 626 4.67 -17.81 -25.73
N PRO A 627 5.51 -18.63 -26.41
CA PRO A 627 5.05 -19.38 -27.59
C PRO A 627 3.98 -20.43 -27.25
N LEU A 628 4.07 -21.08 -26.09
CA LEU A 628 3.08 -22.07 -25.64
C LEU A 628 1.71 -21.43 -25.42
N LEU A 629 1.67 -20.26 -24.77
CA LEU A 629 0.43 -19.48 -24.62
C LEU A 629 -0.17 -19.09 -25.97
N THR A 630 0.67 -18.67 -26.91
CA THR A 630 0.23 -18.26 -28.25
C THR A 630 -0.43 -19.41 -29.01
N ASN A 631 0.14 -20.63 -28.91
CA ASN A 631 -0.46 -21.83 -29.47
C ASN A 631 -1.80 -22.18 -28.78
N LEU A 632 -1.84 -22.12 -27.45
CA LEU A 632 -3.06 -22.36 -26.68
C LEU A 632 -4.18 -21.37 -27.03
N LEU A 633 -3.84 -20.10 -27.25
CA LEU A 633 -4.79 -19.08 -27.68
C LEU A 633 -5.34 -19.38 -29.08
N ALA A 634 -4.47 -19.79 -30.02
CA ALA A 634 -4.88 -20.17 -31.37
C ALA A 634 -5.82 -21.39 -31.38
N ASP A 635 -5.60 -22.35 -30.47
CA ASP A 635 -6.44 -23.56 -30.34
C ASP A 635 -7.83 -23.25 -29.74
N VAL A 636 -7.90 -22.40 -28.71
CA VAL A 636 -9.16 -22.06 -28.03
C VAL A 636 -9.97 -21.01 -28.81
N PHE A 637 -9.28 -20.09 -29.49
CA PHE A 637 -9.87 -18.98 -30.25
C PHE A 637 -9.37 -18.95 -31.70
N PRO A 638 -9.81 -19.90 -32.55
CA PRO A 638 -9.39 -19.95 -33.94
C PRO A 638 -9.92 -18.75 -34.74
N GLY A 639 -9.06 -18.13 -35.55
CA GLY A 639 -9.43 -17.06 -36.50
C GLY A 639 -9.54 -15.66 -35.90
N VAL A 640 -8.94 -15.41 -34.73
CA VAL A 640 -8.93 -14.09 -34.08
C VAL A 640 -7.48 -13.64 -33.90
N ASP A 641 -7.09 -12.58 -34.59
CA ASP A 641 -5.73 -12.04 -34.52
C ASP A 641 -5.57 -11.05 -33.35
N TYR A 642 -4.37 -11.00 -32.77
CA TYR A 642 -4.03 -10.04 -31.73
C TYR A 642 -3.75 -8.66 -32.33
N LEU A 643 -4.50 -7.65 -31.86
CA LEU A 643 -4.30 -6.24 -32.20
C LEU A 643 -3.79 -5.48 -30.95
N PRO A 644 -2.54 -4.99 -30.94
CA PRO A 644 -2.00 -4.23 -29.82
C PRO A 644 -2.67 -2.86 -29.67
N VAL A 645 -2.71 -2.33 -28.45
CA VAL A 645 -3.13 -0.93 -28.20
C VAL A 645 -2.16 0.02 -28.86
N ASP A 646 -2.68 1.01 -29.57
CA ASP A 646 -1.90 2.12 -30.06
C ASP A 646 -1.42 2.98 -28.88
N LEU A 647 -0.12 2.88 -28.59
CA LEU A 647 0.58 3.64 -27.55
C LEU A 647 1.71 4.49 -28.17
N ASP A 648 1.60 4.84 -29.45
CA ASP A 648 2.68 5.50 -30.20
C ASP A 648 3.06 6.86 -29.59
N LYS A 649 2.08 7.62 -29.10
CA LYS A 649 2.32 8.89 -28.37
C LYS A 649 3.19 8.70 -27.13
N LEU A 650 2.93 7.63 -26.35
CA LEU A 650 3.72 7.33 -25.16
C LEU A 650 5.11 6.82 -25.55
N ARG A 651 5.20 5.99 -26.61
CA ARG A 651 6.47 5.50 -27.15
C ARG A 651 7.38 6.66 -27.58
N GLU A 652 6.84 7.68 -28.25
CA GLU A 652 7.59 8.88 -28.62
C GLU A 652 8.17 9.60 -27.39
N GLN A 653 7.36 9.82 -26.35
CA GLN A 653 7.83 10.45 -25.11
C GLN A 653 8.88 9.60 -24.38
N ILE A 654 8.72 8.27 -24.38
CA ILE A 654 9.73 7.35 -23.83
C ILE A 654 11.06 7.53 -24.57
N LEU A 655 11.05 7.56 -25.91
CA LEU A 655 12.27 7.74 -26.71
C LEU A 655 12.96 9.08 -26.41
N LEU A 656 12.20 10.16 -26.22
CA LEU A 656 12.75 11.46 -25.83
C LEU A 656 13.41 11.42 -24.44
N VAL A 657 12.79 10.75 -23.46
CA VAL A 657 13.37 10.57 -22.12
C VAL A 657 14.62 9.68 -22.17
N CYS A 658 14.61 8.62 -22.98
CA CYS A 658 15.77 7.76 -23.20
C CYS A 658 16.95 8.56 -23.75
N ALA A 659 16.73 9.40 -24.76
CA ALA A 659 17.78 10.25 -25.34
C ALA A 659 18.38 11.22 -24.32
N GLU A 660 17.55 11.87 -23.49
CA GLU A 660 18.01 12.77 -22.43
C GLU A 660 18.86 12.05 -21.38
N ARG A 661 18.45 10.84 -20.99
CA ARG A 661 19.17 9.99 -20.03
C ARG A 661 20.31 9.17 -20.66
N ARG A 662 20.58 9.34 -21.95
CA ARG A 662 21.58 8.58 -22.73
C ARG A 662 21.37 7.07 -22.67
N LEU A 663 20.11 6.62 -22.61
CA LEU A 663 19.73 5.21 -22.61
C LEU A 663 19.49 4.76 -24.04
N THR A 664 20.13 3.65 -24.45
CA THR A 664 19.89 3.07 -25.77
C THR A 664 18.50 2.43 -25.82
N PRO A 665 17.61 2.82 -26.74
CA PRO A 665 16.28 2.25 -26.84
C PRO A 665 16.31 0.83 -27.44
N GLY A 666 16.11 -0.19 -26.61
CA GLY A 666 15.89 -1.57 -27.07
C GLY A 666 14.39 -1.89 -27.20
N ASP A 667 13.98 -2.52 -28.30
CA ASP A 667 12.56 -2.81 -28.56
C ASP A 667 11.94 -3.71 -27.48
N LYS A 668 12.67 -4.74 -27.01
CA LYS A 668 12.22 -5.62 -25.92
C LYS A 668 12.03 -4.84 -24.61
N TRP A 669 12.96 -3.94 -24.28
CA TRP A 669 12.91 -3.14 -23.07
C TRP A 669 11.79 -2.10 -23.11
N ILE A 670 11.58 -1.43 -24.25
CA ILE A 670 10.44 -0.52 -24.46
C ILE A 670 9.12 -1.29 -24.34
N ALA A 671 9.02 -2.49 -24.91
CA ALA A 671 7.83 -3.32 -24.76
C ALA A 671 7.53 -3.61 -23.28
N LYS A 672 8.55 -3.84 -22.43
CA LYS A 672 8.39 -4.01 -20.98
C LYS A 672 7.92 -2.73 -20.28
N ILE A 673 8.40 -1.56 -20.69
CA ILE A 673 7.92 -0.26 -20.19
C ILE A 673 6.44 -0.03 -20.56
N LEU A 674 6.03 -0.40 -21.77
CA LEU A 674 4.63 -0.30 -22.19
C LEU A 674 3.74 -1.29 -21.43
N GLN A 675 4.21 -2.52 -21.18
CA GLN A 675 3.53 -3.49 -20.31
C GLN A 675 3.35 -2.93 -18.89
N LEU A 676 4.39 -2.26 -18.36
CA LEU A 676 4.33 -1.58 -17.06
C LEU A 676 3.24 -0.50 -17.02
N TYR A 677 3.13 0.30 -18.08
CA TYR A 677 2.06 1.29 -18.22
C TYR A 677 0.66 0.66 -18.27
N GLN A 678 0.49 -0.42 -19.02
CA GLN A 678 -0.81 -1.09 -19.16
C GLN A 678 -1.27 -1.68 -17.83
N ILE A 679 -0.39 -2.40 -17.12
CA ILE A 679 -0.79 -3.07 -15.88
C ILE A 679 -1.05 -2.07 -14.76
N GLN A 680 -0.32 -0.95 -14.66
CA GLN A 680 -0.61 0.08 -13.64
C GLN A 680 -1.99 0.75 -13.79
N LYS A 681 -2.60 0.70 -14.98
CA LYS A 681 -3.97 1.17 -15.21
C LYS A 681 -5.00 0.19 -14.65
N ILE A 682 -4.69 -1.09 -14.70
CA ILE A 682 -5.60 -2.17 -14.31
C ILE A 682 -5.50 -2.43 -12.79
N GLN A 683 -4.28 -2.54 -12.26
CA GLN A 683 -4.02 -2.87 -10.86
C GLN A 683 -3.22 -1.76 -10.17
N HIS A 684 -3.51 -1.53 -8.87
CA HIS A 684 -2.80 -0.53 -8.07
C HIS A 684 -1.54 -1.08 -7.39
N GLY A 685 -1.43 -2.41 -7.24
CA GLY A 685 -0.25 -3.12 -6.77
C GLY A 685 0.44 -3.86 -7.90
N LEU A 686 1.77 -3.75 -8.00
CA LEU A 686 2.54 -4.32 -9.12
C LEU A 686 3.92 -4.83 -8.67
N MET A 687 4.40 -5.93 -9.23
CA MET A 687 5.73 -6.46 -8.98
C MET A 687 6.51 -6.61 -10.30
N MET A 688 7.69 -6.01 -10.35
CA MET A 688 8.70 -6.17 -11.37
C MET A 688 9.70 -7.21 -10.87
N VAL A 689 9.67 -8.39 -11.47
CA VAL A 689 10.49 -9.53 -11.06
C VAL A 689 11.52 -9.80 -12.12
N GLY A 690 12.78 -9.91 -11.74
CA GLY A 690 13.83 -10.34 -12.64
C GLY A 690 15.20 -10.19 -12.02
N PRO A 691 16.22 -10.90 -12.55
CA PRO A 691 17.60 -10.82 -12.04
C PRO A 691 18.16 -9.39 -11.98
N SER A 692 19.22 -9.20 -11.22
CA SER A 692 19.90 -7.89 -11.12
C SER A 692 20.45 -7.43 -12.48
N GLY A 693 20.38 -6.13 -12.76
CA GLY A 693 20.88 -5.57 -14.03
C GLY A 693 19.95 -5.69 -15.24
N THR A 694 18.69 -6.13 -15.06
CA THR A 694 17.69 -6.28 -16.15
C THR A 694 16.93 -5.00 -16.50
N GLY A 695 17.31 -3.85 -15.94
CA GLY A 695 16.73 -2.54 -16.29
C GLY A 695 15.42 -2.18 -15.60
N LYS A 696 15.04 -2.92 -14.55
CA LYS A 696 13.82 -2.68 -13.77
C LYS A 696 13.75 -1.24 -13.24
N THR A 697 14.79 -0.80 -12.54
CA THR A 697 14.88 0.54 -11.96
C THR A 697 14.72 1.64 -13.02
N ASN A 698 15.47 1.52 -14.12
CA ASN A 698 15.40 2.49 -15.22
C ASN A 698 14.04 2.46 -15.94
N ALA A 699 13.40 1.29 -16.06
CA ALA A 699 12.11 1.15 -16.75
C ALA A 699 11.00 1.97 -16.08
N TRP A 700 10.85 1.89 -14.75
CA TRP A 700 9.83 2.67 -14.05
C TRP A 700 10.21 4.15 -13.97
N GLN A 701 11.49 4.50 -13.83
CA GLN A 701 11.92 5.91 -13.82
C GLN A 701 11.66 6.61 -15.16
N VAL A 702 11.96 5.94 -16.28
CA VAL A 702 11.68 6.46 -17.62
C VAL A 702 10.18 6.57 -17.84
N LEU A 703 9.41 5.58 -17.42
CA LEU A 703 7.95 5.65 -17.53
C LEU A 703 7.38 6.83 -16.74
N LEU A 704 7.84 7.06 -15.51
CA LEU A 704 7.34 8.14 -14.67
C LEU A 704 7.60 9.52 -15.30
N ALA A 705 8.82 9.74 -15.82
CA ALA A 705 9.18 10.97 -16.52
C ALA A 705 8.43 11.13 -17.86
N ALA A 706 8.21 10.05 -18.60
CA ALA A 706 7.43 10.09 -19.85
C ALA A 706 5.96 10.43 -19.58
N LEU A 707 5.38 9.94 -18.47
CA LEU A 707 4.01 10.26 -18.07
C LEU A 707 3.85 11.71 -17.60
N GLU A 708 4.85 12.24 -16.91
CA GLU A 708 4.87 13.65 -16.53
C GLU A 708 4.83 14.56 -17.77
N ARG A 709 5.57 14.22 -18.83
CA ARG A 709 5.52 14.94 -20.11
C ARG A 709 4.20 14.80 -20.86
N LEU A 710 3.60 13.61 -20.80
CA LEU A 710 2.40 13.29 -21.58
C LEU A 710 1.12 13.85 -20.95
N ASP A 711 0.95 13.63 -19.64
CA ASP A 711 -0.25 14.02 -18.90
C ASP A 711 -0.12 15.42 -18.25
N GLY A 712 1.11 15.95 -18.12
CA GLY A 712 1.39 17.17 -17.35
C GLY A 712 1.26 17.00 -15.83
N VAL A 713 1.17 15.76 -15.35
CA VAL A 713 1.01 15.42 -13.93
C VAL A 713 2.36 15.00 -13.35
N GLU A 714 2.86 15.75 -12.37
CA GLU A 714 4.12 15.47 -11.68
C GLU A 714 4.10 14.08 -11.02
N GLY A 715 5.16 13.30 -11.28
CA GLY A 715 5.37 11.97 -10.73
C GLY A 715 6.36 11.98 -9.56
N VAL A 716 5.93 11.59 -8.36
CA VAL A 716 6.77 11.54 -7.16
C VAL A 716 7.02 10.08 -6.77
N PRO A 717 8.25 9.56 -6.90
CA PRO A 717 8.61 8.23 -6.43
C PRO A 717 9.11 8.24 -4.98
N TYR A 718 8.70 7.24 -4.20
CA TYR A 718 9.19 6.92 -2.87
C TYR A 718 9.80 5.52 -2.89
N VAL A 719 11.13 5.41 -2.85
CA VAL A 719 11.83 4.12 -2.85
C VAL A 719 12.14 3.72 -1.41
N ILE A 720 11.78 2.50 -1.04
CA ILE A 720 11.96 1.94 0.31
C ILE A 720 12.59 0.56 0.16
N ASP A 721 13.71 0.31 0.84
CA ASP A 721 14.16 -1.05 1.08
C ASP A 721 13.46 -1.58 2.34
N PRO A 722 12.55 -2.58 2.19
CA PRO A 722 11.76 -3.09 3.31
C PRO A 722 12.59 -3.90 4.31
N LYS A 723 13.78 -4.40 3.94
CA LYS A 723 14.65 -5.22 4.80
C LYS A 723 15.83 -4.43 5.37
N ALA A 724 16.11 -3.24 4.86
CA ALA A 724 17.05 -2.32 5.50
C ALA A 724 16.56 -1.81 6.86
N MET A 725 15.29 -2.03 7.20
CA MET A 725 14.68 -1.64 8.47
C MET A 725 13.81 -2.75 9.04
N ASP A 726 13.64 -2.73 10.36
CA ASP A 726 12.74 -3.66 11.03
C ASP A 726 11.27 -3.41 10.60
N LYS A 727 10.45 -4.47 10.63
CA LYS A 727 8.99 -4.40 10.37
C LYS A 727 8.30 -3.28 11.16
N GLU A 728 8.76 -3.09 12.39
CA GLU A 728 8.33 -2.06 13.32
C GLU A 728 8.62 -0.64 12.83
N ALA A 729 9.80 -0.40 12.25
CA ALA A 729 10.19 0.87 11.65
C ALA A 729 9.48 1.12 10.30
N LEU A 730 9.05 0.05 9.61
CA LEU A 730 8.33 0.17 8.34
C LEU A 730 6.86 0.58 8.53
N TYR A 731 6.12 -0.11 9.40
CA TYR A 731 4.68 0.13 9.61
C TYR A 731 4.39 1.02 10.81
N GLY A 732 5.23 0.95 11.83
CA GLY A 732 5.05 1.60 13.11
C GLY A 732 4.76 0.61 14.22
N THR A 733 4.94 1.08 15.45
CA THR A 733 4.70 0.30 16.66
C THR A 733 3.90 1.08 17.67
N LEU A 734 3.16 0.32 18.48
CA LEU A 734 2.63 0.85 19.72
C LEU A 734 3.72 0.70 20.78
N ASP A 735 4.25 1.81 21.27
CA ASP A 735 5.18 1.78 22.39
C ASP A 735 4.48 1.18 23.61
N ALA A 736 5.02 0.09 24.15
CA ALA A 736 4.44 -0.64 25.28
C ALA A 736 4.32 0.24 26.54
N THR A 737 5.19 1.25 26.67
CA THR A 737 5.23 2.16 27.79
C THR A 737 4.26 3.33 27.56
N THR A 738 4.52 4.19 26.57
CA THR A 738 3.73 5.41 26.35
C THR A 738 2.35 5.12 25.79
N ARG A 739 2.14 3.92 25.22
CA ARG A 739 0.97 3.56 24.39
C ARG A 739 0.75 4.52 23.24
N GLU A 740 1.75 5.35 22.92
CA GLU A 740 1.74 6.17 21.74
C GLU A 740 2.07 5.29 20.54
N TRP A 741 1.42 5.61 19.43
CA TRP A 741 1.75 4.99 18.17
C TRP A 741 2.89 5.78 17.54
N ASN A 742 4.00 5.10 17.26
CA ASN A 742 5.08 5.63 16.46
C ASN A 742 4.87 5.24 14.99
N ASP A 743 4.75 6.20 14.09
CA ASP A 743 4.60 5.95 12.65
C ASP A 743 5.86 5.30 12.10
N GLY A 744 5.68 4.18 11.38
CA GLY A 744 6.73 3.68 10.51
C GLY A 744 6.80 4.47 9.20
N LEU A 745 7.88 4.29 8.45
CA LEU A 745 8.18 5.02 7.22
C LEU A 745 7.04 4.94 6.19
N PHE A 746 6.53 3.73 5.93
CA PHE A 746 5.45 3.53 4.95
C PHE A 746 4.15 4.21 5.40
N ARG A 747 3.80 4.09 6.69
CA ARG A 747 2.63 4.78 7.26
C ARG A 747 2.77 6.29 7.13
N HIS A 748 3.94 6.82 7.46
CA HIS A 748 4.21 8.26 7.40
C HIS A 748 4.05 8.81 5.98
N ILE A 749 4.62 8.13 4.97
CA ILE A 749 4.48 8.51 3.56
C ILE A 749 3.02 8.45 3.13
N LEU A 750 2.31 7.37 3.44
CA LEU A 750 0.90 7.23 3.08
C LEU A 750 0.03 8.31 3.74
N ARG A 751 0.28 8.62 5.01
CA ARG A 751 -0.42 9.71 5.73
C ARG A 751 -0.15 11.06 5.09
N LYS A 752 1.10 11.37 4.75
CA LYS A 752 1.47 12.61 4.07
C LYS A 752 0.71 12.81 2.76
N ILE A 753 0.53 11.74 1.98
CA ILE A 753 -0.23 11.79 0.73
C ILE A 753 -1.74 11.97 0.99
N VAL A 754 -2.28 11.31 2.03
CA VAL A 754 -3.70 11.39 2.39
C VAL A 754 -4.08 12.76 2.97
N ASP A 755 -3.18 13.38 3.73
CA ASP A 755 -3.42 14.67 4.40
C ASP A 755 -3.35 15.86 3.42
N ASP A 756 -2.75 15.68 2.24
CA ASP A 756 -2.76 16.62 1.11
C ASP A 756 -2.30 18.05 1.47
N VAL A 757 -1.30 18.17 2.34
CA VAL A 757 -0.83 19.46 2.88
C VAL A 757 -0.17 20.33 1.80
N ARG A 758 0.50 19.71 0.81
CA ARG A 758 1.22 20.40 -0.27
C ARG A 758 0.56 20.20 -1.65
N GLY A 759 -0.68 19.73 -1.70
CA GLY A 759 -1.35 19.42 -2.96
C GLY A 759 -0.90 18.08 -3.56
N GLU A 760 -0.53 17.12 -2.72
CA GLU A 760 -0.26 15.73 -3.10
C GLU A 760 -1.41 15.08 -3.90
N SER A 761 -2.67 15.46 -3.70
CA SER A 761 -3.82 14.88 -4.43
C SER A 761 -3.78 15.14 -5.94
N GLY A 762 -3.14 16.24 -6.38
CA GLY A 762 -2.93 16.59 -7.78
C GLY A 762 -1.75 15.89 -8.44
N LYS A 763 -0.91 15.18 -7.67
CA LYS A 763 0.30 14.51 -8.15
C LYS A 763 0.12 12.99 -8.21
N ARG A 764 0.95 12.33 -9.03
CA ARG A 764 1.03 10.86 -9.11
C ARG A 764 2.10 10.37 -8.13
N HIS A 765 1.74 9.50 -7.20
CA HIS A 765 2.69 8.97 -6.21
C HIS A 765 2.94 7.50 -6.42
N TRP A 766 4.20 7.11 -6.56
CA TRP A 766 4.60 5.70 -6.64
C TRP A 766 5.42 5.35 -5.40
N ILE A 767 4.99 4.32 -4.67
CA ILE A 767 5.73 3.77 -3.55
C ILE A 767 6.37 2.47 -4.05
N ILE A 768 7.68 2.47 -4.20
CA ILE A 768 8.46 1.33 -4.71
C ILE A 768 9.18 0.67 -3.54
N PHE A 769 8.92 -0.62 -3.35
CA PHE A 769 9.70 -1.48 -2.47
C PHE A 769 10.83 -2.12 -3.27
N ASP A 770 12.05 -1.62 -3.11
CA ASP A 770 13.25 -2.12 -3.78
C ASP A 770 14.02 -3.02 -2.81
N GLY A 771 13.73 -4.31 -2.86
CA GLY A 771 14.27 -5.29 -1.93
C GLY A 771 13.41 -6.54 -1.83
N ASP A 772 13.90 -7.54 -1.10
CA ASP A 772 13.27 -8.86 -1.03
C ASP A 772 11.85 -8.86 -0.45
N VAL A 773 11.01 -9.71 -1.02
CA VAL A 773 9.64 -9.96 -0.57
C VAL A 773 9.57 -11.24 0.25
N ASP A 774 9.10 -11.11 1.49
CA ASP A 774 8.82 -12.21 2.40
C ASP A 774 7.42 -12.09 3.02
N PRO A 775 6.90 -13.15 3.65
CA PRO A 775 5.56 -13.12 4.24
C PRO A 775 5.46 -12.26 5.51
N GLU A 776 6.57 -11.92 6.15
CA GLU A 776 6.58 -11.28 7.47
C GLU A 776 6.12 -9.82 7.39
N TRP A 777 6.71 -9.06 6.47
CA TRP A 777 6.36 -7.65 6.27
C TRP A 777 5.23 -7.48 5.24
N VAL A 778 5.20 -8.27 4.16
CA VAL A 778 4.27 -8.01 3.03
C VAL A 778 2.83 -8.39 3.36
N GLU A 779 2.59 -9.34 4.26
CA GLU A 779 1.23 -9.74 4.59
C GLU A 779 0.39 -8.59 5.18
N ASN A 780 1.02 -7.59 5.81
CA ASN A 780 0.34 -6.40 6.32
C ASN A 780 -0.16 -5.47 5.18
N LEU A 781 0.34 -5.64 3.97
CA LEU A 781 -0.13 -4.95 2.75
C LEU A 781 -1.23 -5.71 2.02
N ASN A 782 -1.56 -6.95 2.38
CA ASN A 782 -2.55 -7.74 1.64
C ASN A 782 -3.91 -7.04 1.55
N SER A 783 -4.35 -6.34 2.61
CA SER A 783 -5.59 -5.55 2.63
C SER A 783 -5.49 -4.26 1.80
N VAL A 784 -4.27 -3.73 1.63
CA VAL A 784 -3.96 -2.57 0.78
C VAL A 784 -3.95 -2.95 -0.69
N LEU A 785 -3.35 -4.10 -1.02
CA LEU A 785 -3.18 -4.62 -2.39
C LEU A 785 -4.48 -5.21 -2.96
N ASP A 786 -5.43 -5.60 -2.11
CA ASP A 786 -6.75 -6.07 -2.55
C ASP A 786 -7.70 -4.93 -2.97
N ASP A 787 -8.91 -5.29 -3.41
CA ASP A 787 -9.97 -4.34 -3.77
C ASP A 787 -10.39 -3.41 -2.59
N ASN A 788 -10.08 -3.81 -1.35
CA ASN A 788 -10.39 -3.01 -0.16
C ASN A 788 -9.60 -1.69 -0.10
N LYS A 789 -8.37 -1.64 -0.64
CA LYS A 789 -7.49 -0.45 -0.67
C LYS A 789 -7.35 0.21 0.72
N LEU A 790 -7.15 -0.60 1.76
CA LEU A 790 -7.18 -0.16 3.15
C LEU A 790 -6.01 -0.75 3.95
N LEU A 791 -5.19 0.11 4.55
CA LEU A 791 -4.19 -0.29 5.54
C LEU A 791 -4.84 -0.30 6.92
N THR A 792 -4.76 -1.43 7.61
CA THR A 792 -5.30 -1.61 8.97
C THR A 792 -4.16 -1.77 9.95
N LEU A 793 -4.10 -0.87 10.93
CA LEU A 793 -3.03 -0.86 11.94
C LEU A 793 -3.50 -1.43 13.28
N PRO A 794 -2.58 -1.94 14.13
CA PRO A 794 -2.89 -2.48 15.46
C PRO A 794 -3.57 -1.50 16.42
N ASN A 795 -3.30 -0.20 16.30
CA ASN A 795 -4.00 0.85 17.05
C ASN A 795 -5.47 1.05 16.61
N GLY A 796 -5.93 0.29 15.61
CA GLY A 796 -7.27 0.37 15.04
C GLY A 796 -7.43 1.47 14.00
N GLU A 797 -6.38 2.23 13.69
CA GLU A 797 -6.42 3.23 12.63
C GLU A 797 -6.47 2.54 11.26
N ARG A 798 -7.25 3.15 10.37
CA ARG A 798 -7.53 2.66 9.03
C ARG A 798 -7.21 3.76 8.02
N LEU A 799 -6.16 3.55 7.24
CA LEU A 799 -5.72 4.49 6.20
C LEU A 799 -6.15 3.96 4.83
N ASN A 800 -6.92 4.76 4.09
CA ASN A 800 -7.32 4.42 2.73
C ASN A 800 -6.16 4.72 1.78
N LEU A 801 -5.96 3.88 0.77
CA LEU A 801 -5.08 4.17 -0.35
C LEU A 801 -5.81 5.08 -1.36
N PRO A 802 -5.32 6.31 -1.61
CA PRO A 802 -5.88 7.19 -2.64
C PRO A 802 -5.70 6.64 -4.07
N PRO A 803 -6.56 7.01 -5.03
CA PRO A 803 -6.50 6.49 -6.39
C PRO A 803 -5.29 6.97 -7.20
N ASN A 804 -4.60 8.03 -6.76
CA ASN A 804 -3.36 8.56 -7.35
C ASN A 804 -2.09 7.87 -6.82
N VAL A 805 -2.20 6.92 -5.89
CA VAL A 805 -1.08 6.13 -5.36
C VAL A 805 -0.97 4.78 -6.06
N ARG A 806 0.24 4.36 -6.41
CA ARG A 806 0.56 2.99 -6.84
C ARG A 806 1.64 2.40 -5.94
N ILE A 807 1.54 1.11 -5.67
CA ILE A 807 2.53 0.36 -4.89
C ILE A 807 3.23 -0.60 -5.84
N MET A 808 4.55 -0.48 -5.95
CA MET A 808 5.39 -1.30 -6.81
C MET A 808 6.38 -2.08 -5.96
N PHE A 809 6.77 -3.26 -6.43
CA PHE A 809 7.84 -4.07 -5.83
C PHE A 809 8.89 -4.33 -6.92
N GLU A 810 10.13 -3.96 -6.65
CA GLU A 810 11.29 -4.30 -7.46
C GLU A 810 12.01 -5.44 -6.73
N VAL A 811 11.96 -6.64 -7.32
CA VAL A 811 12.46 -7.87 -6.68
C VAL A 811 13.30 -8.69 -7.65
N GLU A 812 14.29 -9.38 -7.10
CA GLU A 812 15.08 -10.32 -7.89
C GLU A 812 14.32 -11.63 -8.13
N HIS A 813 13.80 -12.23 -7.06
CA HIS A 813 13.11 -13.51 -7.10
C HIS A 813 12.00 -13.61 -6.04
N LEU A 814 10.99 -14.45 -6.30
CA LEU A 814 9.81 -14.63 -5.43
C LEU A 814 9.83 -15.97 -4.67
N LYS A 815 10.99 -16.54 -4.40
CA LYS A 815 11.14 -17.87 -3.76
C LYS A 815 10.46 -17.95 -2.39
N TYR A 816 10.49 -16.85 -1.62
CA TYR A 816 9.93 -16.77 -0.28
C TYR A 816 8.55 -16.08 -0.23
N ALA A 817 8.07 -15.59 -1.37
CA ALA A 817 6.77 -14.93 -1.45
C ALA A 817 5.64 -15.97 -1.49
N THR A 818 4.50 -15.63 -0.89
CA THR A 818 3.34 -16.51 -0.91
C THR A 818 2.40 -16.16 -2.07
N LEU A 819 1.67 -17.16 -2.57
CA LEU A 819 0.63 -16.96 -3.59
C LEU A 819 -0.47 -15.99 -3.12
N ALA A 820 -0.70 -15.88 -1.81
CA ALA A 820 -1.65 -14.91 -1.26
C ALA A 820 -1.23 -13.47 -1.63
N THR A 821 0.05 -13.16 -1.51
CA THR A 821 0.60 -11.85 -1.87
C THR A 821 0.63 -11.67 -3.39
N VAL A 822 1.22 -12.63 -4.12
CA VAL A 822 1.45 -12.52 -5.57
C VAL A 822 0.12 -12.38 -6.34
N SER A 823 -0.93 -13.09 -5.93
CA SER A 823 -2.26 -13.03 -6.57
C SER A 823 -2.94 -11.67 -6.54
N ARG A 824 -2.48 -10.73 -5.68
CA ARG A 824 -3.03 -9.38 -5.55
C ARG A 824 -2.32 -8.35 -6.42
N CYS A 825 -1.12 -8.68 -6.91
CA CYS A 825 -0.32 -7.76 -7.70
C CYS A 825 -0.35 -8.12 -9.19
N GLY A 826 -0.16 -7.09 -10.02
CA GLY A 826 0.24 -7.29 -11.40
C GLY A 826 1.70 -7.74 -11.45
N MET A 827 2.05 -8.61 -12.38
CA MET A 827 3.38 -9.19 -12.47
C MET A 827 4.00 -8.84 -13.80
N ILE A 828 5.26 -8.41 -13.77
CA ILE A 828 6.07 -8.16 -14.97
C ILE A 828 7.39 -8.86 -14.81
N TRP A 829 7.63 -9.83 -15.69
CA TRP A 829 8.86 -10.58 -15.77
C TRP A 829 9.88 -9.83 -16.63
N PHE A 830 11.01 -9.49 -16.05
CA PHE A 830 12.19 -8.96 -16.71
C PHE A 830 13.20 -10.10 -16.85
N SER A 831 13.29 -10.67 -18.04
CA SER A 831 14.29 -11.69 -18.35
C SER A 831 15.68 -11.06 -18.57
N GLU A 832 16.72 -11.88 -18.45
CA GLU A 832 18.12 -11.44 -18.63
C GLU A 832 18.38 -10.94 -20.06
N ASP A 833 17.65 -11.46 -21.04
CA ASP A 833 17.75 -11.08 -22.46
C ASP A 833 16.99 -9.79 -22.83
N VAL A 834 16.44 -9.08 -21.85
CA VAL A 834 15.79 -7.78 -22.07
C VAL A 834 16.82 -6.69 -22.33
N ILE A 835 17.98 -6.77 -21.66
CA ILE A 835 19.09 -5.85 -21.83
C ILE A 835 20.24 -6.58 -22.50
N ASP A 836 20.56 -6.17 -23.72
CA ASP A 836 21.76 -6.63 -24.39
C ASP A 836 22.99 -5.93 -23.81
N PRO A 837 24.14 -6.63 -23.62
CA PRO A 837 25.38 -6.01 -23.14
C PRO A 837 25.81 -4.78 -23.95
N GLN A 838 25.55 -4.76 -25.26
CA GLN A 838 25.76 -3.59 -26.12
C GLN A 838 25.03 -2.34 -25.66
N MET A 839 23.79 -2.46 -25.17
CA MET A 839 23.03 -1.32 -24.68
C MET A 839 23.76 -0.69 -23.49
N VAL A 840 24.36 -1.52 -22.64
CA VAL A 840 25.16 -1.10 -21.50
C VAL A 840 26.47 -0.45 -21.96
N TYR A 841 27.13 -1.01 -22.99
CA TYR A 841 28.37 -0.44 -23.54
C TYR A 841 28.15 0.95 -24.13
N ARG A 842 27.13 1.09 -25.00
CA ARG A 842 26.79 2.39 -25.60
C ARG A 842 26.42 3.42 -24.54
N HIS A 843 25.57 3.02 -23.57
CA HIS A 843 25.22 3.90 -22.46
C HIS A 843 26.45 4.37 -21.67
N TYR A 844 27.40 3.47 -21.38
CA TYR A 844 28.64 3.81 -20.68
C TYR A 844 29.51 4.78 -21.50
N LEU A 845 29.76 4.48 -22.78
CA LEU A 845 30.61 5.30 -23.65
C LEU A 845 30.02 6.70 -23.89
N GLU A 846 28.71 6.78 -24.12
CA GLU A 846 28.01 8.07 -24.25
C GLU A 846 28.05 8.88 -22.95
N THR A 847 27.93 8.20 -21.80
CA THR A 847 28.02 8.86 -20.49
C THR A 847 29.43 9.34 -20.21
N LEU A 848 30.45 8.54 -20.53
CA LEU A 848 31.86 8.90 -20.39
C LEU A 848 32.22 10.12 -21.28
N ALA A 849 31.65 10.21 -22.48
CA ALA A 849 31.90 11.31 -23.40
C ALA A 849 31.15 12.61 -23.03
N ALA A 850 30.11 12.53 -22.20
CA ALA A 850 29.19 13.64 -21.92
C ALA A 850 29.25 14.19 -20.49
N VAL A 851 29.49 13.34 -19.49
CA VAL A 851 29.53 13.71 -18.08
C VAL A 851 31.00 13.79 -17.64
N PRO A 852 31.52 14.99 -17.27
CA PRO A 852 32.91 15.10 -16.87
C PRO A 852 33.17 14.32 -15.59
N LEU A 853 34.19 13.47 -15.61
CA LEU A 853 34.78 12.88 -14.42
C LEU A 853 35.61 13.93 -13.67
N ASP A 854 35.22 14.28 -12.44
CA ASP A 854 36.04 15.13 -11.56
C ASP A 854 37.22 14.36 -10.96
N ALA A 855 38.34 15.05 -10.78
CA ALA A 855 39.58 14.50 -10.25
C ALA A 855 39.55 14.27 -8.72
N ASP A 856 38.62 14.89 -7.99
CA ASP A 856 38.60 14.93 -6.51
C ASP A 856 37.67 13.89 -5.86
N ASP A 857 36.95 13.09 -6.63
CA ASP A 857 35.85 12.25 -6.13
C ASP A 857 36.27 10.95 -5.41
N GLU A 858 37.56 10.74 -5.11
CA GLU A 858 38.00 9.53 -4.38
C GLU A 858 38.80 9.76 -3.08
N ASP A 859 39.20 10.99 -2.71
CA ASP A 859 39.89 11.23 -1.42
C ASP A 859 39.83 12.71 -0.98
N ALA A 860 38.70 13.18 -0.42
CA ALA A 860 38.62 14.51 0.19
C ALA A 860 37.93 14.50 1.56
N GLY A 861 38.53 13.78 2.50
CA GLY A 861 38.58 14.26 3.88
C GLY A 861 39.69 15.31 3.97
N ASP A 862 39.30 16.58 4.09
CA ASP A 862 40.15 17.75 4.34
C ASP A 862 41.30 18.00 3.35
N ILE A 863 41.12 18.98 2.45
CA ILE A 863 41.95 20.21 2.35
C ILE A 863 41.40 21.07 1.20
N ILE A 864 40.76 22.17 1.59
CA ILE A 864 40.38 23.27 0.69
C ILE A 864 41.66 24.09 0.39
N GLU A 865 41.75 24.58 -0.85
CA GLU A 865 42.56 25.68 -1.38
C GLU A 865 43.74 25.29 -2.29
N ARG A 866 43.47 25.24 -3.61
CA ARG A 866 44.07 26.21 -4.53
C ARG A 866 43.28 26.34 -5.83
N ARG A 867 42.93 27.59 -6.11
CA ARG A 867 42.19 28.10 -7.28
C ARG A 867 42.90 27.78 -8.59
N VAL A 868 42.16 27.16 -9.52
CA VAL A 868 42.28 27.35 -10.97
C VAL A 868 40.86 27.50 -11.52
N ASP A 869 40.66 28.39 -12.51
CA ASP A 869 39.35 28.72 -13.09
C ASP A 869 38.57 27.46 -13.56
N PRO A 870 37.32 27.22 -13.08
CA PRO A 870 36.60 25.96 -13.34
C PRO A 870 36.21 25.75 -14.82
N SER A 871 35.96 26.83 -15.57
CA SER A 871 35.28 26.72 -16.87
C SER A 871 36.16 26.26 -18.04
N ALA A 872 37.49 26.37 -17.93
CA ALA A 872 38.40 25.93 -18.99
C ALA A 872 38.90 24.49 -18.75
N SER A 873 39.15 24.14 -17.47
CA SER A 873 39.59 22.81 -17.05
C SER A 873 38.54 21.73 -17.35
N GLU A 874 37.25 22.02 -17.16
CA GLU A 874 36.18 21.05 -17.44
C GLU A 874 36.07 20.71 -18.93
N ALA A 875 36.30 21.68 -19.81
CA ALA A 875 36.24 21.49 -21.25
C ALA A 875 37.39 20.62 -21.77
N ASP A 876 38.60 20.83 -21.26
CA ASP A 876 39.80 20.06 -21.63
C ASP A 876 39.75 18.63 -21.06
N ASN A 877 39.22 18.46 -19.84
CA ASN A 877 38.99 17.15 -19.23
C ASN A 877 37.94 16.34 -20.03
N LEU A 878 36.87 16.99 -20.47
CA LEU A 878 35.84 16.36 -21.30
C LEU A 878 36.35 16.03 -22.71
N ALA A 879 37.22 16.86 -23.28
CA ALA A 879 37.88 16.57 -24.56
C ALA A 879 38.74 15.29 -24.47
N THR A 880 39.52 15.16 -23.39
CA THR A 880 40.31 13.95 -23.09
C THR A 880 39.41 12.72 -22.93
N GLN A 881 38.28 12.86 -22.24
CA GLN A 881 37.29 11.78 -22.07
C GLN A 881 36.69 11.33 -23.41
N LYS A 882 36.34 12.28 -24.30
CA LYS A 882 35.82 11.98 -25.64
C LYS A 882 36.83 11.24 -26.50
N GLU A 883 38.10 11.63 -26.42
CA GLU A 883 39.20 10.94 -27.11
C GLU A 883 39.32 9.49 -26.62
N VAL A 884 39.33 9.26 -25.30
CA VAL A 884 39.39 7.92 -24.73
C VAL A 884 38.16 7.09 -25.10
N ALA A 885 36.95 7.67 -25.06
CA ALA A 885 35.71 7.00 -25.44
C ALA A 885 35.75 6.53 -26.91
N SER A 886 36.26 7.38 -27.83
CA SER A 886 36.42 7.03 -29.25
C SER A 886 37.41 5.89 -29.46
N ILE A 887 38.50 5.84 -28.69
CA ILE A 887 39.49 4.75 -28.76
C ILE A 887 38.90 3.43 -28.24
N LEU A 888 38.05 3.51 -27.20
CA LEU A 888 37.42 2.33 -26.59
C LEU A 888 36.30 1.75 -27.46
N GLU A 889 35.56 2.59 -28.19
CA GLU A 889 34.37 2.21 -28.96
C GLU A 889 34.57 0.95 -29.83
N GLN A 890 35.69 0.88 -30.55
CA GLN A 890 36.05 -0.27 -31.40
C GLN A 890 36.14 -1.62 -30.67
N TYR A 891 36.47 -1.63 -29.36
CA TYR A 891 36.63 -2.86 -28.59
C TYR A 891 35.33 -3.34 -27.92
N PHE A 892 34.33 -2.47 -27.87
CA PHE A 892 33.01 -2.71 -27.29
C PHE A 892 31.95 -3.09 -28.34
N GLU A 893 32.29 -3.17 -29.62
CA GLU A 893 31.38 -3.66 -30.66
C GLU A 893 31.08 -5.17 -30.51
N ASP A 894 30.08 -5.64 -31.25
CA ASP A 894 29.60 -7.03 -31.19
C ASP A 894 30.63 -8.02 -31.71
N GLY A 895 30.90 -9.07 -30.92
CA GLY A 895 31.87 -10.11 -31.28
C GLY A 895 33.33 -9.66 -31.16
N GLU A 896 33.58 -8.45 -30.67
CA GLU A 896 34.91 -7.93 -30.38
C GLU A 896 35.44 -8.41 -29.03
N LEU A 897 36.61 -7.90 -28.68
CA LEU A 897 37.41 -8.32 -27.54
C LEU A 897 36.63 -8.42 -26.22
N VAL A 898 35.84 -7.41 -25.86
CA VAL A 898 35.14 -7.35 -24.55
C VAL A 898 34.04 -8.41 -24.48
N SER A 899 33.25 -8.56 -25.54
CA SER A 899 32.17 -9.55 -25.62
C SER A 899 32.71 -10.98 -25.57
N ASN A 900 33.76 -11.29 -26.33
CA ASN A 900 34.40 -12.61 -26.32
C ASN A 900 35.05 -12.91 -24.96
N ALA A 901 35.71 -11.92 -24.36
CA ALA A 901 36.29 -12.03 -23.02
C ALA A 901 35.21 -12.30 -21.96
N LEU A 902 34.04 -11.68 -22.08
CA LEU A 902 32.94 -11.87 -21.14
C LEU A 902 32.34 -13.28 -21.22
N THR A 903 32.16 -13.80 -22.43
CA THR A 903 31.71 -15.20 -22.63
C THR A 903 32.73 -16.22 -22.12
N PHE A 904 34.03 -15.94 -22.27
CA PHE A 904 35.07 -16.79 -21.72
C PHE A 904 35.09 -16.73 -20.19
N ALA A 905 34.95 -15.55 -19.60
CA ALA A 905 34.88 -15.37 -18.15
C ALA A 905 33.72 -16.16 -17.52
N ASP A 906 32.54 -16.15 -18.13
CA ASP A 906 31.38 -16.94 -17.66
C ASP A 906 31.65 -18.46 -17.63
N SER A 907 32.60 -18.95 -18.44
CA SER A 907 32.97 -20.37 -18.46
C SER A 907 33.95 -20.78 -17.34
N ILE A 908 34.52 -19.82 -16.61
CA ILE A 908 35.54 -20.04 -15.58
C ILE A 908 34.90 -20.17 -14.20
N GLU A 909 35.57 -20.90 -13.29
CA GLU A 909 35.14 -20.99 -11.89
C GLU A 909 35.58 -19.73 -11.11
N HIS A 910 34.59 -19.03 -10.57
CA HIS A 910 34.74 -17.85 -9.70
C HIS A 910 34.47 -18.20 -8.23
N ILE A 911 35.04 -17.46 -7.29
CA ILE A 911 34.72 -17.62 -5.86
C ILE A 911 33.27 -17.20 -5.57
N MET A 912 32.76 -16.18 -6.29
CA MET A 912 31.40 -15.66 -6.18
C MET A 912 30.68 -15.87 -7.52
N ASP A 913 29.36 -16.13 -7.49
CA ASP A 913 28.55 -16.33 -8.70
C ASP A 913 28.79 -15.23 -9.75
N PHE A 914 29.17 -15.64 -10.94
CA PHE A 914 29.50 -14.72 -12.03
C PHE A 914 28.23 -14.03 -12.52
N THR A 915 28.28 -12.71 -12.61
CA THR A 915 27.21 -11.91 -13.21
C THR A 915 27.82 -10.88 -14.15
N VAL A 916 27.22 -10.76 -15.34
CA VAL A 916 27.63 -9.82 -16.39
C VAL A 916 27.70 -8.39 -15.84
N THR A 917 26.70 -7.99 -15.06
CA THR A 917 26.61 -6.66 -14.43
C THR A 917 27.78 -6.36 -13.51
N ARG A 918 28.20 -7.32 -12.66
CA ARG A 918 29.34 -7.16 -11.74
C ARG A 918 30.65 -7.01 -12.52
N ALA A 919 30.87 -7.88 -13.50
CA ALA A 919 32.05 -7.87 -14.34
C ALA A 919 32.19 -6.54 -15.11
N LEU A 920 31.09 -6.08 -15.73
CA LEU A 920 31.06 -4.82 -16.46
C LEU A 920 31.17 -3.59 -15.56
N SER A 921 30.49 -3.56 -14.41
CA SER A 921 30.61 -2.46 -13.45
C SER A 921 32.05 -2.31 -12.95
N THR A 922 32.73 -3.43 -12.72
CA THR A 922 34.15 -3.43 -12.31
C THR A 922 35.04 -2.95 -13.46
N LEU A 923 34.78 -3.39 -14.69
CA LEU A 923 35.50 -2.94 -15.87
C LEU A 923 35.34 -1.42 -16.07
N PHE A 924 34.12 -0.89 -15.98
CA PHE A 924 33.84 0.54 -16.12
C PHE A 924 34.51 1.37 -15.03
N SER A 925 34.55 0.90 -13.78
CA SER A 925 35.30 1.57 -12.71
C SER A 925 36.80 1.65 -13.02
N LEU A 926 37.40 0.55 -13.49
CA LEU A 926 38.81 0.53 -13.88
C LEU A 926 39.12 1.41 -15.10
N LEU A 927 38.19 1.51 -16.04
CA LEU A 927 38.29 2.42 -17.20
C LEU A 927 38.13 3.88 -16.78
N ASN A 928 37.21 4.21 -15.87
CA ASN A 928 37.10 5.55 -15.30
C ASN A 928 38.41 5.95 -14.59
N LYS A 929 39.04 5.04 -13.84
CA LYS A 929 40.36 5.32 -13.25
C LYS A 929 41.45 5.50 -14.30
N THR A 930 41.37 4.79 -15.43
CA THR A 930 42.28 4.98 -16.56
C THR A 930 42.18 6.39 -17.14
N VAL A 931 40.96 6.90 -17.29
CA VAL A 931 40.71 8.27 -17.74
C VAL A 931 41.19 9.30 -16.71
N ARG A 932 40.87 9.09 -15.42
CA ARG A 932 41.36 9.96 -14.33
C ARG A 932 42.89 10.05 -14.31
N ASN A 933 43.60 8.93 -14.49
CA ASN A 933 45.07 8.95 -14.55
C ASN A 933 45.62 9.80 -15.70
N ILE A 934 44.96 9.81 -16.86
CA ILE A 934 45.37 10.64 -18.01
C ILE A 934 45.11 12.12 -17.70
N ILE A 935 43.95 12.42 -17.10
CA ILE A 935 43.58 13.78 -16.67
C ILE A 935 44.58 14.27 -15.61
N GLU A 936 44.82 13.51 -14.54
CA GLU A 936 45.80 13.81 -13.49
C GLU A 936 47.21 14.03 -14.09
N TYR A 937 47.62 13.22 -15.07
CA TYR A 937 48.90 13.39 -15.75
C TYR A 937 48.98 14.70 -16.51
N ASN A 938 47.95 15.03 -17.30
CA ASN A 938 47.87 16.27 -18.09
C ASN A 938 47.85 17.51 -17.18
N ILE A 939 47.17 17.43 -16.02
CA ILE A 939 47.17 18.50 -15.00
C ILE A 939 48.55 18.66 -14.37
N GLN A 940 49.25 17.57 -14.07
CA GLN A 940 50.61 17.61 -13.50
C GLN A 940 51.65 18.09 -14.52
N HIS A 941 51.40 17.91 -15.83
CA HIS A 941 52.34 18.20 -16.91
C HIS A 941 51.71 19.14 -17.96
N PRO A 942 51.32 20.38 -17.59
CA PRO A 942 50.61 21.28 -18.50
C PRO A 942 51.44 21.70 -19.72
N ASP A 943 52.77 21.73 -19.58
CA ASP A 943 53.69 22.05 -20.68
C ASP A 943 53.85 20.90 -21.69
N PHE A 944 53.53 19.66 -21.26
CA PHE A 944 53.71 18.43 -22.05
C PHE A 944 52.54 17.45 -21.81
N PRO A 945 51.31 17.79 -22.24
CA PRO A 945 50.18 16.87 -22.16
C PRO A 945 50.43 15.62 -23.02
N LEU A 946 49.74 14.53 -22.70
CA LEU A 946 49.82 13.30 -23.48
C LEU A 946 49.34 13.55 -24.92
N SER A 947 50.16 13.17 -25.89
CA SER A 947 49.78 13.14 -27.29
C SER A 947 48.81 11.98 -27.58
N HIS A 948 47.95 12.13 -28.58
CA HIS A 948 46.97 11.13 -29.00
C HIS A 948 47.55 9.70 -29.11
N ASP A 949 48.67 9.53 -29.81
CA ASP A 949 49.31 8.21 -29.96
C ASP A 949 49.71 7.55 -28.63
N ARG A 950 50.06 8.36 -27.62
CA ARG A 950 50.42 7.87 -26.28
C ARG A 950 49.18 7.55 -25.46
N VAL A 951 48.12 8.34 -25.61
CA VAL A 951 46.80 8.06 -25.00
C VAL A 951 46.29 6.73 -25.54
N GLU A 952 46.29 6.53 -26.85
CA GLU A 952 45.86 5.29 -27.51
C GLU A 952 46.65 4.07 -27.03
N GLN A 953 47.98 4.14 -27.02
CA GLN A 953 48.82 3.04 -26.52
C GLN A 953 48.61 2.74 -25.04
N TYR A 954 48.35 3.76 -24.23
CA TYR A 954 48.09 3.59 -22.79
C TYR A 954 46.72 2.97 -22.54
N VAL A 955 45.66 3.52 -23.16
CA VAL A 955 44.27 3.08 -23.01
C VAL A 955 44.09 1.64 -23.48
N THR A 956 44.62 1.28 -24.67
CA THR A 956 44.50 -0.08 -25.23
C THR A 956 45.16 -1.13 -24.34
N LYS A 957 46.38 -0.87 -23.84
CA LYS A 957 47.06 -1.77 -22.90
C LYS A 957 46.38 -1.84 -21.55
N ARG A 958 45.87 -0.70 -21.05
CA ARG A 958 45.18 -0.64 -19.77
C ARG A 958 43.82 -1.33 -19.83
N LEU A 959 43.11 -1.28 -20.96
CA LEU A 959 41.89 -2.03 -21.21
C LEU A 959 42.11 -3.54 -21.00
N LEU A 960 43.18 -4.12 -21.55
CA LEU A 960 43.50 -5.54 -21.36
C LEU A 960 43.71 -5.90 -19.89
N VAL A 961 44.48 -5.08 -19.18
CA VAL A 961 44.69 -5.25 -17.74
C VAL A 961 43.36 -5.15 -16.99
N SER A 962 42.55 -4.14 -17.31
CA SER A 962 41.24 -3.94 -16.69
C SER A 962 40.30 -5.12 -16.93
N ILE A 963 40.28 -5.72 -18.12
CA ILE A 963 39.48 -6.91 -18.42
C ILE A 963 39.92 -8.09 -17.55
N ILE A 964 41.24 -8.37 -17.44
CA ILE A 964 41.73 -9.47 -16.60
C ILE A 964 41.27 -9.31 -15.16
N TRP A 965 41.46 -8.11 -14.58
CA TRP A 965 41.10 -7.85 -13.19
C TRP A 965 39.59 -7.79 -12.96
N ALA A 966 38.82 -7.24 -13.90
CA ALA A 966 37.38 -7.15 -13.77
C ALA A 966 36.68 -8.50 -13.93
N PHE A 967 37.12 -9.30 -14.90
CA PHE A 967 36.41 -10.53 -15.26
C PHE A 967 36.92 -11.74 -14.49
N SER A 968 38.18 -11.75 -14.04
CA SER A 968 38.80 -12.89 -13.34
C SER A 968 39.48 -12.51 -12.01
N GLY A 969 39.15 -11.34 -11.45
CA GLY A 969 39.69 -10.85 -10.18
C GLY A 969 39.30 -11.70 -8.95
N ASP A 970 38.16 -12.38 -9.02
CA ASP A 970 37.65 -13.33 -8.02
C ASP A 970 37.86 -14.80 -8.43
N ALA A 971 38.53 -15.06 -9.56
CA ALA A 971 38.95 -16.41 -9.95
C ALA A 971 40.29 -16.78 -9.31
N LYS A 972 40.59 -18.09 -9.27
CA LYS A 972 41.89 -18.64 -8.85
C LYS A 972 43.03 -18.08 -9.72
N LEU A 973 44.24 -18.03 -9.19
CA LEU A 973 45.40 -17.46 -9.88
C LEU A 973 45.70 -18.15 -11.22
N ASP A 974 45.57 -19.48 -11.29
CA ASP A 974 45.82 -20.25 -12.51
C ASP A 974 44.78 -19.91 -13.60
N LEU A 975 43.50 -19.83 -13.24
CA LEU A 975 42.41 -19.49 -14.15
C LEU A 975 42.49 -18.02 -14.62
N ARG A 976 42.96 -17.11 -13.75
CA ARG A 976 43.28 -15.73 -14.15
C ARG A 976 44.44 -15.67 -15.13
N ALA A 977 45.44 -16.53 -14.98
CA ALA A 977 46.53 -16.63 -15.95
C ALA A 977 46.01 -17.16 -17.30
N GLU A 978 45.08 -18.13 -17.30
CA GLU A 978 44.40 -18.60 -18.51
C GLU A 978 43.61 -17.48 -19.21
N MET A 979 42.93 -16.60 -18.45
CA MET A 979 42.27 -15.40 -18.99
C MET A 979 43.26 -14.45 -19.68
N GLY A 980 44.43 -14.24 -19.06
CA GLY A 980 45.51 -13.46 -19.69
C GLY A 980 46.03 -14.09 -20.98
N GLU A 981 46.15 -15.42 -21.02
CA GLU A 981 46.55 -16.16 -22.22
C GLU A 981 45.48 -16.12 -23.31
N PHE A 982 44.20 -16.19 -22.94
CA PHE A 982 43.06 -16.04 -23.86
C PHE A 982 43.08 -14.67 -24.54
N LEU A 983 43.20 -13.59 -23.77
CA LEU A 983 43.28 -12.23 -24.32
C LEU A 983 44.51 -12.07 -25.23
N ARG A 984 45.67 -12.60 -24.84
CA ARG A 984 46.88 -12.57 -25.66
C ARG A 984 46.70 -13.24 -27.03
N LYS A 985 45.89 -14.31 -27.11
CA LYS A 985 45.59 -15.00 -28.38
C LYS A 985 44.59 -14.24 -29.25
N GLN A 986 43.68 -13.49 -28.64
CA GLN A 986 42.61 -12.76 -29.31
C GLN A 986 43.05 -11.36 -29.77
N THR A 987 44.00 -10.72 -29.09
CA THR A 987 44.40 -9.33 -29.36
C THR A 987 45.59 -9.22 -30.29
N SER A 988 45.59 -8.22 -31.17
CA SER A 988 46.75 -7.79 -31.97
C SER A 988 47.66 -6.76 -31.27
N ILE A 989 47.42 -6.49 -29.98
CA ILE A 989 48.13 -5.46 -29.20
C ILE A 989 49.52 -5.97 -28.77
N ASP A 990 50.54 -5.13 -28.91
CA ASP A 990 51.91 -5.44 -28.45
C ASP A 990 51.98 -5.59 -26.93
N LEU A 991 52.14 -6.83 -26.48
CA LEU A 991 52.24 -7.24 -25.08
C LEU A 991 53.70 -7.47 -24.65
N PRO A 992 54.04 -7.25 -23.38
CA PRO A 992 55.38 -7.54 -22.87
C PRO A 992 55.73 -9.04 -23.04
N PRO A 993 56.99 -9.37 -23.38
CA PRO A 993 57.44 -10.75 -23.39
C PRO A 993 57.39 -11.35 -21.98
N LEU A 994 57.01 -12.65 -21.90
CA LEU A 994 56.92 -13.43 -20.67
C LEU A 994 58.27 -13.54 -19.94
#